data_AF-A0A2S4VEH6-F1
#
_entry.id   AF-A0A2S4VEH6-F1
#
_cell.length_a   1.000
_cell.length_b   1.000
_cell.length_c   1.000
_cell.angle_alpha   90.00
_cell.angle_beta   90.00
_cell.angle_gamma   90.00
#
_symmetry.space_group_name_H-M   'P 1'
#
loop_
_entity.id
_entity.type
_entity.pdbx_description
1 polymer ?
#
loop_
_entity_poly.entity_id
_entity_poly.type
_entity_poly.pdbx_seq_one_letter_code
_entity_poly.pdbx_strand_id
1 'polypeptide(L)'
;MDRKPIMSAKIILAALAAYSSVQCAHHPKASKHPVFTTCSKPGTLALTFDDGPYKYQNEISNYLSEREIKGTFFVNGYNYNCIYDKEVVKHLRQTFAQGHLIGSHTWSHTNISTLSAHQLHQQLDLNEKALKKILGIKPKFFRAPYGEHTKENLKILKQRGYVVVDWSSDSEDSMGASYKKSNSMYTKLAKKYPAPQIALNHETYKNTARKVTPHAVTVLQEAGYELMHVSECLGMGTELEDLYQWVGEPSERDHLTSYPRSAGQWGMRSHAARFTSSYSRIHSTGRVRLSPEHLRLPLELTTYPSYPLNRPSSSTLMILKLRQRSLAVGYHLNHDLRLHASSMVPSNASDPSLDRSSGLLSPVIMLHLGNGTPLVTMLLGTLAAGLTVTMVNPSYTCHELVDVLQASKPALIVTSSSGLDAMLNALALLQDPQLRSRLIGRMYIAEPRTVSRTDSRLSQKSHIAQMNAPNGQMATLIDWSTLLQPPPPSTNYQPFQFTESTRESRLRIAAIIWSSGTGGKSKGVLCSHHAMVYSIIAFWHQKLDYGPDERTIGLVPFYHIMGLQAIILFSITAGSTVYIMQKFEPRRYLVEITKNRISSLQIAPPIAAFLANSPLLDDTRYDLSSVRNSMSGGARLAPEIMTKVFRRCGILVKSRRGSRSEKKTRITTDEEGNGYGLSEAGHVANQVGVTPADLLPQLGTVGEVMYGVELRIIPVGAFKQLASRQSEGEILIRSPSLMIGYLDNPLETSQVLDQEGWLHTGDLGFLDGFGRLCITGRLKEIIMVKGFQVSPSDLETLISKIKAVGEVAVTSFYCDDQATEFPRAYVVPQGDDLAALCEIVSSSHQQFRHHPRHKDLIKLALQIKELVESQMVHYKWSVNTSYHPAPLAVCVSPGQSNRTFTKYIFCSFRHAPTDSPICSSFARHNRLRGNIILTSHIPKSPSGKVLKRILSTIQGIEIPLYPGQNAKIILAALAAYSSVQCAHHPKASKHPVFTTCSKPGTLALTFDDGPYKYQNEISNYLSEREIKGTFFVNGFNYNCIYDKEVVKHLRQTWSHTNISTLSAHQLHQQLDLNEKALKKILGIKPKFFRAPYGEHTKENLKILKQRGYVVVDWSSDSEDSMGASYKKSNSMYTKLAKKYPAPQIALNHETYKNTARKVTPHAVTVLQEAGYELMHVSECLGMGTELEDLYQWVGEPSERDHSWTCKGTPKPGN
;
A
#
# COMPACT_ATOMS: atom_id res chain seq x y z
N MET A 1 -45.86 -56.39 1.09
CA MET A 1 -46.32 -55.24 0.29
C MET A 1 -45.15 -54.86 -0.62
N ASP A 2 -44.88 -55.53 -1.75
CA ASP A 2 -45.71 -55.82 -2.96
C ASP A 2 -45.89 -54.59 -3.86
N ARG A 3 -45.74 -54.60 -5.21
CA ARG A 3 -45.27 -55.58 -6.24
C ARG A 3 -44.70 -54.75 -7.43
N LYS A 4 -43.61 -55.12 -8.15
CA LYS A 4 -43.44 -56.15 -9.23
C LYS A 4 -44.26 -55.90 -10.52
N PRO A 5 -43.89 -56.46 -11.70
CA PRO A 5 -42.64 -57.13 -12.12
C PRO A 5 -41.75 -56.17 -12.98
N ILE A 6 -40.99 -56.41 -14.07
CA ILE A 6 -40.63 -57.48 -15.07
C ILE A 6 -39.17 -57.16 -15.53
N MET A 7 -38.21 -58.02 -15.93
CA MET A 7 -37.88 -59.45 -15.73
C MET A 7 -36.39 -59.71 -16.16
N SER A 8 -35.84 -60.88 -15.78
CA SER A 8 -34.93 -61.82 -16.50
C SER A 8 -34.03 -61.37 -17.68
N ALA A 9 -32.77 -61.84 -17.85
CA ALA A 9 -31.86 -62.79 -17.15
C ALA A 9 -30.38 -62.53 -17.60
N LYS A 10 -29.27 -63.06 -17.03
CA LYS A 10 -28.84 -64.47 -16.73
C LYS A 10 -27.54 -64.52 -15.84
N ILE A 11 -27.24 -65.67 -15.18
CA ILE A 11 -25.89 -66.27 -14.85
C ILE A 11 -24.91 -65.43 -13.96
N ILE A 12 -24.38 -65.78 -12.75
CA ILE A 12 -24.35 -66.98 -11.84
C ILE A 12 -23.38 -68.12 -12.26
N LEU A 13 -22.43 -68.69 -11.45
CA LEU A 13 -22.26 -68.72 -9.97
C LEU A 13 -20.81 -68.47 -9.40
N ALA A 14 -20.01 -69.52 -9.11
CA ALA A 14 -18.81 -69.54 -8.22
C ALA A 14 -17.85 -70.74 -8.58
N ALA A 15 -16.75 -71.16 -7.89
CA ALA A 15 -16.12 -70.87 -6.58
C ALA A 15 -14.56 -71.10 -6.67
N LEU A 16 -13.70 -71.55 -5.70
CA LEU A 16 -13.78 -72.08 -4.31
C LEU A 16 -12.40 -71.90 -3.54
N ALA A 17 -12.15 -72.72 -2.51
CA ALA A 17 -11.10 -72.78 -1.48
C ALA A 17 -9.58 -72.53 -1.79
N ALA A 18 -8.99 -71.64 -0.97
CA ALA A 18 -7.78 -71.79 -0.11
C ALA A 18 -6.37 -72.25 -0.61
N TYR A 19 -5.36 -71.42 -0.26
CA TYR A 19 -3.97 -71.72 0.18
C TYR A 19 -3.10 -72.78 -0.55
N SER A 20 -1.99 -72.32 -1.18
CA SER A 20 -0.62 -72.74 -0.78
C SER A 20 0.49 -71.85 -1.41
N SER A 21 1.70 -71.98 -0.86
CA SER A 21 2.96 -71.27 -1.15
C SER A 21 3.52 -71.32 -2.58
N VAL A 22 4.33 -70.31 -2.96
CA VAL A 22 5.71 -70.45 -3.51
C VAL A 22 6.43 -69.08 -3.57
N GLN A 23 7.77 -69.06 -3.63
CA GLN A 23 8.61 -67.85 -3.56
C GLN A 23 8.97 -67.22 -4.92
N CYS A 24 9.21 -65.91 -4.90
CA CYS A 24 10.14 -65.11 -5.73
C CYS A 24 10.34 -65.41 -7.23
N ALA A 25 9.83 -64.53 -8.10
CA ALA A 25 10.49 -64.18 -9.37
C ALA A 25 10.18 -62.73 -9.83
N HIS A 26 11.25 -61.97 -10.15
CA HIS A 26 11.32 -60.79 -11.04
C HIS A 26 10.29 -59.64 -10.95
N HIS A 27 10.76 -58.47 -10.51
CA HIS A 27 10.12 -57.18 -10.76
C HIS A 27 10.14 -56.77 -12.26
N PRO A 28 9.01 -56.36 -12.85
CA PRO A 28 9.00 -55.52 -14.04
C PRO A 28 9.57 -54.12 -13.74
N LYS A 29 10.30 -53.52 -14.68
CA LYS A 29 10.95 -52.20 -14.51
C LYS A 29 9.93 -51.06 -14.43
N ALA A 30 10.27 -50.01 -13.68
CA ALA A 30 9.41 -48.86 -13.43
C ALA A 30 8.87 -48.20 -14.73
N SER A 31 7.56 -47.95 -14.78
CA SER A 31 6.90 -47.41 -15.97
C SER A 31 7.20 -45.92 -16.17
N LYS A 32 7.87 -45.61 -17.29
CA LYS A 32 7.99 -44.25 -17.81
C LYS A 32 6.58 -43.66 -17.97
N HIS A 33 6.39 -42.40 -17.63
CA HIS A 33 5.17 -41.68 -17.98
C HIS A 33 5.34 -41.22 -19.43
N PRO A 34 4.49 -41.68 -20.38
CA PRO A 34 4.66 -41.34 -21.78
C PRO A 34 4.29 -39.87 -22.03
N VAL A 35 5.15 -39.21 -22.79
CA VAL A 35 4.82 -37.96 -23.49
C VAL A 35 4.56 -38.36 -24.94
N PHE A 36 3.41 -37.96 -25.47
CA PHE A 36 2.95 -38.46 -26.77
C PHE A 36 3.43 -37.55 -27.90
N THR A 37 4.24 -38.11 -28.82
CA THR A 37 4.76 -37.39 -30.00
C THR A 37 4.13 -37.83 -31.31
N THR A 38 3.51 -39.01 -31.37
CA THR A 38 2.85 -39.60 -32.56
C THR A 38 1.48 -40.15 -32.21
N CYS A 39 0.58 -40.22 -33.19
CA CYS A 39 -0.69 -40.96 -33.05
C CYS A 39 -0.45 -42.47 -32.89
N SER A 40 -1.44 -43.19 -32.36
CA SER A 40 -1.38 -44.61 -32.04
C SER A 40 -1.82 -45.54 -33.18
N LYS A 41 -2.60 -45.04 -34.15
CA LYS A 41 -3.13 -45.79 -35.29
C LYS A 41 -2.40 -45.39 -36.59
N PRO A 42 -1.80 -46.31 -37.36
CA PRO A 42 -1.26 -46.00 -38.69
C PRO A 42 -2.30 -45.34 -39.61
N GLY A 43 -1.84 -44.41 -40.45
CA GLY A 43 -2.67 -43.61 -41.34
C GLY A 43 -3.31 -42.37 -40.69
N THR A 44 -3.20 -42.19 -39.36
CA THR A 44 -3.76 -41.02 -38.67
C THR A 44 -2.77 -39.88 -38.48
N LEU A 45 -3.28 -38.65 -38.45
CA LEU A 45 -2.49 -37.45 -38.16
C LEU A 45 -3.29 -36.40 -37.38
N ALA A 46 -2.68 -35.87 -36.32
CA ALA A 46 -3.21 -34.72 -35.59
C ALA A 46 -2.57 -33.40 -36.04
N LEU A 47 -3.40 -32.48 -36.56
CA LEU A 47 -3.03 -31.08 -36.79
C LEU A 47 -3.19 -30.30 -35.49
N THR A 48 -2.07 -29.83 -34.94
CA THR A 48 -2.02 -29.12 -33.66
C THR A 48 -1.53 -27.68 -33.82
N PHE A 49 -2.08 -26.78 -33.00
CA PHE A 49 -1.86 -25.35 -33.05
C PHE A 49 -1.57 -24.78 -31.66
N ASP A 50 -0.41 -24.15 -31.50
CA ASP A 50 0.08 -23.60 -30.24
C ASP A 50 -0.03 -22.06 -30.20
N ASP A 51 0.42 -21.47 -29.09
CA ASP A 51 0.53 -20.02 -28.81
C ASP A 51 -0.77 -19.19 -28.76
N GLY A 52 -1.90 -19.79 -29.16
CA GLY A 52 -3.20 -19.14 -29.15
C GLY A 52 -3.75 -18.83 -27.74
N PRO A 53 -4.89 -18.13 -27.63
CA PRO A 53 -5.82 -17.81 -28.71
C PRO A 53 -5.70 -16.34 -29.18
N TYR A 54 -5.46 -16.16 -30.47
CA TYR A 54 -5.22 -14.90 -31.14
C TYR A 54 -6.25 -14.69 -32.28
N LYS A 55 -5.85 -13.98 -33.35
CA LYS A 55 -6.79 -13.45 -34.37
C LYS A 55 -6.97 -14.33 -35.60
N TYR A 56 -6.13 -15.35 -35.83
CA TYR A 56 -6.28 -16.24 -37.00
C TYR A 56 -6.85 -17.63 -36.63
N GLN A 57 -6.99 -17.95 -35.34
CA GLN A 57 -7.64 -19.18 -34.87
C GLN A 57 -8.98 -19.43 -35.57
N ASN A 58 -9.82 -18.39 -35.72
CA ASN A 58 -11.10 -18.49 -36.42
C ASN A 58 -10.95 -18.70 -37.95
N GLU A 59 -9.88 -18.22 -38.58
CA GLU A 59 -9.60 -18.52 -39.99
C GLU A 59 -9.26 -20.02 -40.15
N ILE A 60 -8.47 -20.57 -39.22
CA ILE A 60 -8.08 -21.99 -39.18
C ILE A 60 -9.26 -22.89 -38.81
N SER A 61 -10.00 -22.58 -37.73
CA SER A 61 -11.07 -23.44 -37.24
C SER A 61 -12.27 -23.48 -38.19
N ASN A 62 -12.59 -22.37 -38.85
CA ASN A 62 -13.56 -22.37 -39.96
C ASN A 62 -13.06 -23.22 -41.14
N TYR A 63 -11.83 -23.00 -41.62
CA TYR A 63 -11.28 -23.75 -42.76
C TYR A 63 -11.25 -25.27 -42.53
N LEU A 64 -10.95 -25.70 -41.31
CA LEU A 64 -11.00 -27.12 -40.92
C LEU A 64 -12.44 -27.63 -40.79
N SER A 65 -13.33 -26.86 -40.14
CA SER A 65 -14.75 -27.22 -39.97
C SER A 65 -15.51 -27.33 -41.29
N GLU A 66 -15.23 -26.46 -42.26
CA GLU A 66 -15.73 -26.50 -43.65
C GLU A 66 -15.38 -27.81 -44.40
N ARG A 67 -14.43 -28.58 -43.85
CA ARG A 67 -13.92 -29.85 -44.41
C ARG A 67 -14.10 -31.01 -43.41
N GLU A 68 -14.91 -30.80 -42.38
CA GLU A 68 -15.23 -31.73 -41.29
C GLU A 68 -14.04 -32.17 -40.40
N ILE A 69 -12.82 -31.67 -40.68
CA ILE A 69 -11.58 -31.98 -39.96
C ILE A 69 -11.57 -31.34 -38.57
N LYS A 70 -11.13 -32.08 -37.54
CA LYS A 70 -10.95 -31.55 -36.18
C LYS A 70 -9.47 -31.31 -35.85
N GLY A 71 -9.06 -30.04 -35.78
CA GLY A 71 -7.77 -29.64 -35.19
C GLY A 71 -7.75 -29.65 -33.66
N THR A 72 -6.55 -29.53 -33.08
CA THR A 72 -6.33 -29.32 -31.63
C THR A 72 -5.61 -28.01 -31.37
N PHE A 73 -6.08 -27.21 -30.41
CA PHE A 73 -5.53 -25.90 -30.08
C PHE A 73 -5.04 -25.86 -28.63
N PHE A 74 -3.73 -25.71 -28.41
CA PHE A 74 -3.13 -25.59 -27.07
C PHE A 74 -3.04 -24.11 -26.69
N VAL A 75 -3.91 -23.66 -25.78
CA VAL A 75 -4.12 -22.22 -25.53
C VAL A 75 -3.46 -21.72 -24.24
N ASN A 76 -2.82 -20.56 -24.33
CA ASN A 76 -2.34 -19.75 -23.21
C ASN A 76 -3.44 -18.84 -22.64
N GLY A 77 -3.21 -18.35 -21.42
CA GLY A 77 -4.07 -17.33 -20.80
C GLY A 77 -3.72 -15.89 -21.17
N TYR A 78 -2.43 -15.62 -21.39
CA TYR A 78 -1.87 -14.33 -21.78
C TYR A 78 -0.54 -14.51 -22.52
N ASN A 79 -0.61 -14.56 -23.86
CA ASN A 79 0.57 -14.65 -24.74
C ASN A 79 0.48 -13.53 -25.80
N TYR A 80 -0.13 -13.78 -26.96
CA TYR A 80 -0.31 -12.78 -28.03
C TYR A 80 -1.50 -11.81 -27.79
N ASN A 81 -2.45 -12.21 -26.95
CA ASN A 81 -3.59 -11.45 -26.42
C ASN A 81 -3.93 -12.03 -25.03
N CYS A 82 -4.89 -11.44 -24.32
CA CYS A 82 -5.53 -12.12 -23.19
C CYS A 82 -6.66 -13.04 -23.66
N ILE A 83 -6.71 -14.25 -23.10
CA ILE A 83 -7.79 -15.23 -23.30
C ILE A 83 -9.19 -14.67 -22.98
N TYR A 84 -9.28 -13.70 -22.06
CA TYR A 84 -10.53 -13.04 -21.66
C TYR A 84 -10.95 -11.86 -22.56
N ASP A 85 -10.19 -11.50 -23.59
CA ASP A 85 -10.55 -10.42 -24.52
C ASP A 85 -11.83 -10.76 -25.28
N LYS A 86 -12.69 -9.76 -25.57
CA LYS A 86 -14.03 -10.01 -26.16
C LYS A 86 -13.99 -10.87 -27.44
N GLU A 87 -13.12 -10.51 -28.40
CA GLU A 87 -13.02 -11.27 -29.66
C GLU A 87 -12.25 -12.59 -29.48
N VAL A 88 -11.37 -12.70 -28.48
CA VAL A 88 -10.65 -13.95 -28.19
C VAL A 88 -11.59 -14.96 -27.53
N VAL A 89 -12.40 -14.54 -26.55
CA VAL A 89 -13.51 -15.30 -25.97
C VAL A 89 -14.48 -15.77 -27.05
N LYS A 90 -14.81 -14.89 -28.01
CA LYS A 90 -15.67 -15.23 -29.16
C LYS A 90 -15.05 -16.29 -30.06
N HIS A 91 -13.79 -16.12 -30.47
CA HIS A 91 -13.08 -17.11 -31.29
C HIS A 91 -12.96 -18.46 -30.56
N LEU A 92 -12.54 -18.43 -29.29
CA LEU A 92 -12.36 -19.63 -28.48
C LEU A 92 -13.67 -20.39 -28.25
N ARG A 93 -14.79 -19.68 -28.00
CA ARG A 93 -16.14 -20.28 -27.93
C ARG A 93 -16.58 -20.86 -29.28
N GLN A 94 -16.28 -20.20 -30.39
CA GLN A 94 -16.60 -20.70 -31.74
C GLN A 94 -15.79 -21.96 -32.10
N THR A 95 -14.48 -21.95 -31.89
CA THR A 95 -13.60 -23.11 -32.11
C THR A 95 -14.01 -24.31 -31.25
N PHE A 96 -14.39 -24.09 -29.98
CA PHE A 96 -14.92 -25.13 -29.11
C PHE A 96 -16.29 -25.67 -29.59
N ALA A 97 -17.24 -24.79 -29.93
CA ALA A 97 -18.56 -25.17 -30.46
C ALA A 97 -18.49 -25.88 -31.83
N GLN A 98 -17.40 -25.69 -32.59
CA GLN A 98 -17.09 -26.43 -33.82
C GLN A 98 -16.61 -27.87 -33.58
N GLY A 99 -16.45 -28.28 -32.32
CA GLY A 99 -15.96 -29.62 -31.95
C GLY A 99 -14.44 -29.78 -32.07
N HIS A 100 -13.68 -28.70 -32.04
CA HIS A 100 -12.22 -28.78 -31.95
C HIS A 100 -11.75 -28.99 -30.50
N LEU A 101 -10.65 -29.72 -30.33
CA LEU A 101 -10.09 -30.01 -29.02
C LEU A 101 -9.32 -28.80 -28.47
N ILE A 102 -9.71 -28.34 -27.28
CA ILE A 102 -9.01 -27.26 -26.57
C ILE A 102 -8.06 -27.87 -25.54
N GLY A 103 -6.77 -27.88 -25.86
CA GLY A 103 -5.69 -28.28 -24.96
C GLY A 103 -5.24 -27.12 -24.06
N SER A 104 -4.70 -27.43 -22.88
CA SER A 104 -4.11 -26.41 -22.00
C SER A 104 -2.65 -26.16 -22.36
N HIS A 105 -2.25 -24.90 -22.44
CA HIS A 105 -0.86 -24.50 -22.33
C HIS A 105 -0.61 -23.88 -20.94
N THR A 106 0.52 -23.18 -20.73
CA THR A 106 0.72 -22.35 -19.52
C THR A 106 -0.02 -21.02 -19.58
N TRP A 107 -0.16 -20.28 -18.47
CA TRP A 107 -0.76 -18.94 -18.50
C TRP A 107 0.03 -17.99 -19.42
N SER A 108 1.34 -17.88 -19.26
CA SER A 108 2.19 -16.86 -19.93
C SER A 108 3.37 -17.43 -20.73
N HIS A 109 3.13 -18.47 -21.54
CA HIS A 109 4.14 -19.19 -22.37
C HIS A 109 5.51 -19.37 -21.67
N THR A 110 5.48 -19.72 -20.39
CA THR A 110 6.69 -19.73 -19.55
C THR A 110 7.29 -21.12 -19.52
N ASN A 111 8.59 -21.24 -19.84
CA ASN A 111 9.30 -22.53 -19.90
C ASN A 111 9.23 -23.25 -18.53
N ILE A 112 8.47 -24.34 -18.47
CA ILE A 112 8.18 -25.04 -17.21
C ILE A 112 9.38 -25.81 -16.66
N SER A 113 10.41 -26.10 -17.46
CA SER A 113 11.65 -26.72 -16.98
C SER A 113 12.39 -25.84 -15.96
N THR A 114 12.18 -24.52 -16.04
CA THR A 114 12.80 -23.51 -15.16
C THR A 114 11.99 -23.16 -13.91
N LEU A 115 10.74 -23.64 -13.80
CA LEU A 115 9.80 -23.21 -12.77
C LEU A 115 9.83 -24.10 -11.53
N SER A 116 9.71 -23.47 -10.35
CA SER A 116 9.36 -24.19 -9.12
C SER A 116 7.95 -24.77 -9.19
N ALA A 117 7.68 -25.81 -8.39
CA ALA A 117 6.36 -26.46 -8.33
C ALA A 117 5.22 -25.47 -8.06
N HIS A 118 5.44 -24.47 -7.20
CA HIS A 118 4.45 -23.42 -6.91
C HIS A 118 4.17 -22.54 -8.14
N GLN A 119 5.21 -22.12 -8.88
CA GLN A 119 5.04 -21.33 -10.10
C GLN A 119 4.34 -22.13 -11.20
N LEU A 120 4.65 -23.43 -11.37
CA LEU A 120 3.94 -24.30 -12.30
C LEU A 120 2.47 -24.46 -11.90
N HIS A 121 2.17 -24.67 -10.61
CA HIS A 121 0.78 -24.69 -10.13
C HIS A 121 0.05 -23.38 -10.45
N GLN A 122 0.64 -22.22 -10.16
CA GLN A 122 0.05 -20.92 -10.48
C GLN A 122 -0.22 -20.74 -11.98
N GLN A 123 0.70 -21.15 -12.85
CA GLN A 123 0.54 -21.11 -14.31
C GLN A 123 -0.62 -22.00 -14.80
N LEU A 124 -0.85 -23.14 -14.16
CA LEU A 124 -1.96 -24.05 -14.46
C LEU A 124 -3.29 -23.54 -13.87
N ASP A 125 -3.31 -23.15 -12.58
CA ASP A 125 -4.49 -22.65 -11.87
C ASP A 125 -5.14 -21.46 -12.59
N LEU A 126 -4.33 -20.52 -13.10
CA LEU A 126 -4.83 -19.37 -13.85
C LEU A 126 -5.48 -19.77 -15.18
N ASN A 127 -4.86 -20.69 -15.93
CA ASN A 127 -5.36 -21.10 -17.25
C ASN A 127 -6.57 -22.04 -17.13
N GLU A 128 -6.54 -23.00 -16.19
CA GLU A 128 -7.70 -23.81 -15.82
C GLU A 128 -8.90 -22.95 -15.41
N LYS A 129 -8.68 -21.90 -14.59
CA LYS A 129 -9.74 -20.98 -14.15
C LYS A 129 -10.31 -20.16 -15.31
N ALA A 130 -9.49 -19.78 -16.29
CA ALA A 130 -9.96 -19.09 -17.48
C ALA A 130 -10.81 -20.00 -18.37
N LEU A 131 -10.36 -21.22 -18.66
CA LEU A 131 -11.10 -22.16 -19.50
C LEU A 131 -12.40 -22.63 -18.86
N LYS A 132 -12.42 -22.85 -17.53
CA LYS A 132 -13.65 -23.11 -16.77
C LYS A 132 -14.65 -21.96 -16.86
N LYS A 133 -14.19 -20.70 -16.79
CA LYS A 133 -15.08 -19.53 -16.97
C LYS A 133 -15.55 -19.34 -18.41
N ILE A 134 -14.65 -19.45 -19.38
CA ILE A 134 -14.93 -19.06 -20.77
C ILE A 134 -15.73 -20.15 -21.48
N LEU A 135 -15.33 -21.41 -21.32
CA LEU A 135 -15.86 -22.56 -22.07
C LEU A 135 -16.60 -23.58 -21.20
N GLY A 136 -16.49 -23.50 -19.87
CA GLY A 136 -17.08 -24.50 -18.98
C GLY A 136 -16.25 -25.77 -18.81
N ILE A 137 -14.96 -25.78 -19.21
CA ILE A 137 -14.13 -27.00 -19.25
C ILE A 137 -12.81 -26.91 -18.48
N LYS A 138 -12.28 -28.07 -18.08
CA LYS A 138 -10.85 -28.28 -17.77
C LYS A 138 -10.22 -29.25 -18.79
N PRO A 139 -9.23 -28.84 -19.61
CA PRO A 139 -8.55 -29.74 -20.54
C PRO A 139 -7.94 -30.99 -19.89
N LYS A 140 -8.06 -32.13 -20.57
CA LYS A 140 -7.32 -33.38 -20.26
C LYS A 140 -5.92 -33.36 -20.89
N PHE A 141 -5.75 -32.66 -22.01
CA PHE A 141 -4.47 -32.57 -22.73
C PHE A 141 -3.70 -31.29 -22.38
N PHE A 142 -2.38 -31.40 -22.28
CA PHE A 142 -1.44 -30.30 -22.05
C PHE A 142 -0.22 -30.43 -22.96
N ARG A 143 0.34 -29.30 -23.40
CA ARG A 143 1.64 -29.23 -24.09
C ARG A 143 2.57 -28.29 -23.33
N ALA A 144 3.84 -28.64 -23.21
CA ALA A 144 4.83 -27.80 -22.53
C ALA A 144 5.33 -26.69 -23.50
N PRO A 145 5.45 -25.42 -23.06
CA PRO A 145 6.13 -24.38 -23.84
C PRO A 145 7.52 -24.84 -24.26
N TYR A 146 7.86 -24.64 -25.53
CA TYR A 146 9.11 -25.10 -26.16
C TYR A 146 9.32 -26.64 -26.15
N GLY A 147 8.32 -27.45 -25.75
CA GLY A 147 8.50 -28.88 -25.48
C GLY A 147 9.37 -29.17 -24.24
N GLU A 148 9.68 -28.16 -23.42
CA GLU A 148 10.64 -28.30 -22.33
C GLU A 148 9.99 -28.66 -20.99
N HIS A 149 10.37 -29.81 -20.43
CA HIS A 149 9.88 -30.28 -19.13
C HIS A 149 10.89 -31.17 -18.37
N THR A 150 10.88 -31.10 -17.04
CA THR A 150 11.56 -32.06 -16.16
C THR A 150 10.64 -33.20 -15.73
N LYS A 151 11.21 -34.27 -15.16
CA LYS A 151 10.46 -35.39 -14.55
C LYS A 151 9.49 -34.92 -13.45
N GLU A 152 9.85 -33.88 -12.69
CA GLU A 152 8.99 -33.35 -11.64
C GLU A 152 7.84 -32.51 -12.22
N ASN A 153 8.05 -31.77 -13.31
CA ASN A 153 6.95 -31.11 -14.02
C ASN A 153 5.94 -32.15 -14.57
N LEU A 154 6.43 -33.23 -15.19
CA LEU A 154 5.57 -34.32 -15.69
C LEU A 154 4.78 -35.01 -14.56
N LYS A 155 5.39 -35.18 -13.38
CA LYS A 155 4.72 -35.70 -12.18
C LYS A 155 3.63 -34.75 -11.68
N ILE A 156 3.88 -33.45 -11.64
CA ILE A 156 2.89 -32.42 -11.26
C ILE A 156 1.73 -32.38 -12.27
N LEU A 157 2.02 -32.41 -13.57
CA LEU A 157 1.01 -32.45 -14.64
C LEU A 157 0.12 -33.69 -14.52
N LYS A 158 0.72 -34.87 -14.31
CA LYS A 158 -0.02 -36.12 -14.06
C LYS A 158 -0.86 -36.05 -12.78
N GLN A 159 -0.33 -35.49 -11.69
CA GLN A 159 -1.09 -35.29 -10.44
C GLN A 159 -2.30 -34.35 -10.64
N ARG A 160 -2.22 -33.42 -11.60
CA ARG A 160 -3.34 -32.58 -12.04
C ARG A 160 -4.13 -33.17 -13.22
N GLY A 161 -4.00 -34.47 -13.49
CA GLY A 161 -4.81 -35.22 -14.46
C GLY A 161 -4.50 -34.96 -15.93
N TYR A 162 -3.36 -34.33 -16.25
CA TYR A 162 -3.01 -34.02 -17.64
C TYR A 162 -2.29 -35.15 -18.37
N VAL A 163 -2.69 -35.38 -19.62
CA VAL A 163 -1.94 -36.10 -20.66
C VAL A 163 -1.03 -35.11 -21.37
N VAL A 164 0.28 -35.40 -21.45
CA VAL A 164 1.28 -34.48 -22.04
C VAL A 164 1.58 -34.89 -23.48
N VAL A 165 1.49 -33.93 -24.41
CA VAL A 165 1.53 -34.17 -25.86
C VAL A 165 2.46 -33.16 -26.54
N ASP A 166 3.50 -33.68 -27.19
CA ASP A 166 4.45 -32.92 -28.01
C ASP A 166 4.15 -33.21 -29.50
N TRP A 167 5.17 -33.31 -30.37
CA TRP A 167 5.01 -33.47 -31.82
C TRP A 167 6.10 -34.39 -32.44
N SER A 168 5.81 -34.92 -33.62
CA SER A 168 6.75 -35.72 -34.44
C SER A 168 7.23 -34.98 -35.69
N SER A 169 6.65 -33.82 -36.00
CA SER A 169 7.09 -32.94 -37.08
C SER A 169 6.69 -31.49 -36.77
N ASP A 170 7.62 -30.57 -37.00
CA ASP A 170 7.47 -29.14 -36.78
C ASP A 170 7.38 -28.43 -38.14
N SER A 171 6.46 -27.48 -38.27
CA SER A 171 6.34 -26.63 -39.47
C SER A 171 7.33 -25.46 -39.47
N GLU A 172 8.01 -25.22 -38.35
CA GLU A 172 8.97 -24.12 -38.09
C GLU A 172 8.37 -22.71 -38.32
N ASP A 173 7.04 -22.59 -38.33
CA ASP A 173 6.33 -21.36 -38.69
C ASP A 173 6.56 -20.21 -37.67
N SER A 174 6.67 -20.53 -36.38
CA SER A 174 7.10 -19.58 -35.34
C SER A 174 8.61 -19.29 -35.35
N MET A 175 9.42 -20.27 -35.76
CA MET A 175 10.89 -20.17 -35.86
C MET A 175 11.38 -19.34 -37.07
N GLY A 176 10.47 -18.66 -37.78
CA GLY A 176 10.78 -17.78 -38.89
C GLY A 176 10.93 -18.47 -40.24
N ALA A 177 10.48 -19.73 -40.37
CA ALA A 177 10.45 -20.39 -41.66
C ALA A 177 9.54 -19.64 -42.66
N SER A 178 9.97 -19.56 -43.92
CA SER A 178 9.06 -19.13 -44.98
C SER A 178 7.97 -20.19 -45.18
N TYR A 179 6.75 -19.78 -45.55
CA TYR A 179 5.65 -20.73 -45.81
C TYR A 179 6.04 -21.80 -46.84
N LYS A 180 6.94 -21.49 -47.80
CA LYS A 180 7.47 -22.48 -48.75
C LYS A 180 8.26 -23.61 -48.07
N LYS A 181 8.98 -23.31 -46.97
CA LYS A 181 9.69 -24.31 -46.16
C LYS A 181 8.69 -25.17 -45.36
N SER A 182 7.72 -24.55 -44.71
CA SER A 182 6.65 -25.25 -43.97
C SER A 182 5.80 -26.15 -44.88
N ASN A 183 5.41 -25.66 -46.05
CA ASN A 183 4.72 -26.46 -47.07
C ASN A 183 5.61 -27.61 -47.60
N SER A 184 6.92 -27.39 -47.74
CA SER A 184 7.89 -28.45 -48.09
C SER A 184 8.02 -29.51 -46.98
N MET A 185 7.88 -29.15 -45.70
CA MET A 185 7.77 -30.13 -44.62
C MET A 185 6.54 -31.01 -44.83
N TYR A 186 5.36 -30.43 -45.02
CA TYR A 186 4.14 -31.20 -45.26
C TYR A 186 4.19 -32.08 -46.52
N THR A 187 4.76 -31.61 -47.62
CA THR A 187 4.98 -32.43 -48.84
C THR A 187 6.03 -33.55 -48.63
N LYS A 188 6.93 -33.44 -47.66
CA LYS A 188 7.81 -34.55 -47.22
C LYS A 188 7.11 -35.49 -46.25
N LEU A 189 6.20 -34.97 -45.42
CA LEU A 189 5.42 -35.73 -44.44
C LEU A 189 4.37 -36.60 -45.13
N ALA A 190 3.69 -36.10 -46.17
CA ALA A 190 2.81 -36.86 -47.05
C ALA A 190 3.45 -38.19 -47.52
N LYS A 191 4.72 -38.14 -47.92
CA LYS A 191 5.50 -39.32 -48.36
C LYS A 191 5.86 -40.32 -47.25
N LYS A 192 5.50 -40.05 -45.99
CA LYS A 192 5.66 -40.98 -44.86
C LYS A 192 4.42 -41.83 -44.60
N TYR A 193 3.30 -41.60 -45.30
CA TYR A 193 2.08 -42.40 -45.10
C TYR A 193 2.39 -43.92 -45.23
N PRO A 194 1.89 -44.79 -44.32
CA PRO A 194 0.93 -44.54 -43.23
C PRO A 194 1.56 -44.28 -41.84
N ALA A 195 2.81 -43.80 -41.74
CA ALA A 195 3.42 -43.56 -40.43
C ALA A 195 2.70 -42.43 -39.67
N PRO A 196 2.17 -42.68 -38.44
CA PRO A 196 1.35 -41.73 -37.71
C PRO A 196 2.13 -40.50 -37.23
N GLN A 197 1.51 -39.31 -37.22
CA GLN A 197 2.18 -38.06 -36.86
C GLN A 197 1.34 -37.14 -35.97
N ILE A 198 2.00 -36.34 -35.13
CA ILE A 198 1.42 -35.13 -34.53
C ILE A 198 2.23 -33.94 -35.06
N ALA A 199 1.57 -33.00 -35.73
CA ALA A 199 2.22 -31.89 -36.41
C ALA A 199 2.05 -30.56 -35.65
N LEU A 200 3.15 -29.89 -35.33
CA LEU A 200 3.17 -28.57 -34.68
C LEU A 200 3.05 -27.44 -35.71
N ASN A 201 2.16 -26.50 -35.40
CA ASN A 201 1.95 -25.22 -36.07
C ASN A 201 1.58 -24.18 -34.99
N HIS A 202 1.58 -22.90 -35.32
CA HIS A 202 1.20 -21.83 -34.40
C HIS A 202 0.09 -20.98 -35.05
N GLU A 203 -1.12 -20.97 -34.48
CA GLU A 203 -2.25 -20.25 -35.11
C GLU A 203 -2.01 -18.75 -35.21
N THR A 204 -1.12 -18.22 -34.36
CA THR A 204 -0.82 -16.80 -34.22
C THR A 204 -0.20 -16.16 -35.48
N TYR A 205 0.15 -16.94 -36.50
CA TYR A 205 0.79 -16.52 -37.75
C TYR A 205 -0.14 -16.56 -38.98
N LYS A 206 -0.23 -15.42 -39.69
CA LYS A 206 -1.05 -15.25 -40.92
C LYS A 206 -0.74 -16.29 -42.01
N ASN A 207 0.53 -16.64 -42.16
CA ASN A 207 0.96 -17.57 -43.21
C ASN A 207 0.53 -19.01 -42.88
N THR A 208 0.49 -19.37 -41.59
CA THR A 208 -0.01 -20.66 -41.14
C THR A 208 -1.46 -20.83 -41.56
N ALA A 209 -2.33 -19.91 -41.13
CA ALA A 209 -3.75 -19.90 -41.49
C ALA A 209 -4.02 -19.89 -43.01
N ARG A 210 -3.29 -19.07 -43.78
CA ARG A 210 -3.62 -18.78 -45.19
C ARG A 210 -2.75 -19.47 -46.25
N LYS A 211 -1.72 -20.22 -45.86
CA LYS A 211 -0.79 -20.90 -46.79
C LYS A 211 -0.29 -22.27 -46.30
N VAL A 212 -0.03 -22.45 -45.00
CA VAL A 212 0.48 -23.73 -44.48
C VAL A 212 -0.67 -24.70 -44.20
N THR A 213 -1.67 -24.32 -43.39
CA THR A 213 -2.82 -25.18 -43.06
C THR A 213 -3.59 -25.63 -44.31
N PRO A 214 -3.89 -24.79 -45.32
CA PRO A 214 -4.57 -25.25 -46.53
C PRO A 214 -3.72 -26.25 -47.34
N HIS A 215 -2.42 -25.99 -47.48
CA HIS A 215 -1.51 -26.89 -48.18
C HIS A 215 -1.35 -28.22 -47.43
N ALA A 216 -1.22 -28.17 -46.10
CA ALA A 216 -1.12 -29.34 -45.23
C ALA A 216 -2.37 -30.23 -45.39
N VAL A 217 -3.57 -29.66 -45.27
CA VAL A 217 -4.82 -30.41 -45.44
C VAL A 217 -4.87 -31.10 -46.80
N THR A 218 -4.63 -30.37 -47.89
CA THR A 218 -4.61 -30.93 -49.26
C THR A 218 -3.60 -32.08 -49.40
N VAL A 219 -2.31 -31.84 -49.17
CA VAL A 219 -1.27 -32.87 -49.46
C VAL A 219 -1.31 -34.08 -48.52
N LEU A 220 -1.99 -33.96 -47.37
CA LEU A 220 -2.17 -35.07 -46.44
C LEU A 220 -3.41 -35.90 -46.78
N GLN A 221 -4.52 -35.27 -47.17
CA GLN A 221 -5.69 -35.99 -47.70
C GLN A 221 -5.36 -36.69 -49.02
N GLU A 222 -4.61 -36.05 -49.92
CA GLU A 222 -4.08 -36.66 -51.15
C GLU A 222 -3.17 -37.88 -50.88
N ALA A 223 -2.48 -37.89 -49.73
CA ALA A 223 -1.66 -39.01 -49.28
C ALA A 223 -2.43 -40.09 -48.49
N GLY A 224 -3.73 -39.90 -48.26
CA GLY A 224 -4.59 -40.84 -47.53
C GLY A 224 -4.60 -40.69 -46.00
N TYR A 225 -4.03 -39.62 -45.43
CA TYR A 225 -4.05 -39.41 -43.98
C TYR A 225 -5.44 -39.05 -43.45
N GLU A 226 -5.86 -39.74 -42.40
CA GLU A 226 -7.06 -39.47 -41.59
C GLU A 226 -6.74 -38.32 -40.62
N LEU A 227 -7.31 -37.14 -40.89
CA LEU A 227 -7.02 -35.89 -40.17
C LEU A 227 -7.98 -35.69 -39.00
N MET A 228 -7.47 -35.78 -37.77
CA MET A 228 -8.28 -35.88 -36.55
C MET A 228 -7.69 -35.09 -35.37
N HIS A 229 -8.43 -34.94 -34.27
CA HIS A 229 -7.91 -34.25 -33.09
C HIS A 229 -7.10 -35.20 -32.18
N VAL A 230 -6.29 -34.64 -31.28
CA VAL A 230 -5.29 -35.41 -30.48
C VAL A 230 -5.90 -36.57 -29.69
N SER A 231 -7.16 -36.49 -29.24
CA SER A 231 -7.78 -37.58 -28.49
C SER A 231 -8.01 -38.82 -29.36
N GLU A 232 -8.64 -38.68 -30.54
CA GLU A 232 -8.82 -39.77 -31.51
C GLU A 232 -7.46 -40.34 -31.96
N CYS A 233 -6.51 -39.44 -32.26
CA CYS A 233 -5.14 -39.76 -32.63
C CYS A 233 -4.44 -40.65 -31.60
N LEU A 234 -4.76 -40.50 -30.32
CA LEU A 234 -4.23 -41.33 -29.23
C LEU A 234 -5.16 -42.48 -28.80
N GLY A 235 -6.28 -42.70 -29.51
CA GLY A 235 -7.28 -43.71 -29.17
C GLY A 235 -8.03 -43.43 -27.86
N MET A 236 -8.09 -42.17 -27.42
CA MET A 236 -8.59 -41.76 -26.09
C MET A 236 -10.06 -41.29 -26.09
N GLY A 237 -10.83 -41.57 -27.14
CA GLY A 237 -12.26 -41.26 -27.22
C GLY A 237 -12.61 -39.84 -27.68
N THR A 238 -13.88 -39.63 -28.02
CA THR A 238 -14.46 -38.39 -28.58
C THR A 238 -15.43 -37.68 -27.65
N GLU A 239 -15.92 -38.35 -26.60
CA GLU A 239 -16.93 -37.81 -25.68
C GLU A 239 -16.35 -36.70 -24.80
N LEU A 240 -17.21 -35.79 -24.31
CA LEU A 240 -16.74 -34.63 -23.54
C LEU A 240 -15.97 -35.01 -22.26
N GLU A 241 -16.30 -36.14 -21.63
CA GLU A 241 -15.58 -36.71 -20.48
C GLU A 241 -14.21 -37.32 -20.89
N ASP A 242 -14.09 -37.74 -22.15
CA ASP A 242 -12.84 -38.22 -22.73
C ASP A 242 -11.92 -37.08 -23.17
N LEU A 243 -12.47 -35.91 -23.51
CA LEU A 243 -11.69 -34.73 -23.89
C LEU A 243 -11.31 -33.83 -22.70
N TYR A 244 -12.14 -33.80 -21.64
CA TYR A 244 -12.08 -32.81 -20.56
C TYR A 244 -12.22 -33.45 -19.18
N GLN A 245 -11.33 -33.08 -18.24
CA GLN A 245 -11.35 -33.58 -16.85
C GLN A 245 -12.52 -33.06 -16.01
N TRP A 246 -13.19 -32.02 -16.50
CA TRP A 246 -14.38 -31.42 -15.90
C TRP A 246 -15.12 -30.64 -16.98
N VAL A 247 -16.44 -30.75 -16.96
CA VAL A 247 -17.37 -30.04 -17.84
C VAL A 247 -18.50 -29.45 -16.98
N GLY A 248 -18.98 -28.28 -17.36
CA GLY A 248 -20.08 -27.57 -16.73
C GLY A 248 -20.39 -26.28 -17.49
N GLU A 249 -21.25 -25.43 -16.95
CA GLU A 249 -21.69 -24.23 -17.68
C GLU A 249 -20.61 -23.14 -17.81
N PRO A 250 -20.41 -22.56 -19.01
CA PRO A 250 -19.57 -21.38 -19.19
C PRO A 250 -20.18 -20.18 -18.46
N SER A 251 -19.34 -19.43 -17.75
CA SER A 251 -19.79 -18.26 -16.96
C SER A 251 -20.14 -17.06 -17.83
N GLU A 252 -21.01 -16.20 -17.31
CA GLU A 252 -21.13 -14.82 -17.78
C GLU A 252 -19.84 -14.03 -17.48
N ARG A 253 -19.56 -12.99 -18.29
CA ARG A 253 -18.33 -12.20 -18.21
C ARG A 253 -18.41 -11.17 -17.08
N ASP A 254 -18.00 -11.58 -15.89
CA ASP A 254 -17.88 -10.68 -14.74
C ASP A 254 -16.91 -9.51 -14.97
N HIS A 255 -17.03 -8.47 -14.14
CA HIS A 255 -16.12 -7.32 -14.17
C HIS A 255 -14.70 -7.63 -13.62
N LEU A 256 -14.38 -8.89 -13.34
CA LEU A 256 -13.10 -9.36 -12.79
C LEU A 256 -12.22 -10.08 -13.83
N THR A 257 -12.69 -10.21 -15.08
CA THR A 257 -11.98 -10.93 -16.15
C THR A 257 -11.37 -10.03 -17.23
N SER A 258 -11.56 -8.70 -17.21
CA SER A 258 -10.99 -7.82 -18.23
C SER A 258 -9.50 -7.48 -17.98
N TYR A 259 -8.60 -8.18 -18.67
CA TYR A 259 -7.22 -7.71 -18.90
C TYR A 259 -7.20 -6.62 -20.00
N PRO A 260 -6.23 -5.69 -20.05
CA PRO A 260 -6.23 -4.58 -21.01
C PRO A 260 -5.47 -4.89 -22.31
N ARG A 261 -6.04 -4.51 -23.46
CA ARG A 261 -5.49 -4.73 -24.81
C ARG A 261 -4.36 -3.78 -25.25
N SER A 262 -3.78 -3.00 -24.35
CA SER A 262 -2.91 -1.85 -24.68
C SER A 262 -1.40 -2.12 -24.65
N ALA A 263 -0.97 -3.39 -24.67
CA ALA A 263 0.42 -3.78 -24.87
C ALA A 263 0.52 -4.72 -26.08
N GLY A 264 1.44 -4.44 -27.03
CA GLY A 264 1.74 -5.36 -28.14
C GLY A 264 1.24 -4.97 -29.54
N GLN A 265 1.36 -3.70 -29.97
CA GLN A 265 1.22 -3.37 -31.40
C GLN A 265 2.09 -2.22 -31.95
N TRP A 266 3.34 -2.13 -31.50
CA TRP A 266 4.43 -1.58 -32.31
C TRP A 266 5.55 -2.62 -32.39
N GLY A 267 6.08 -2.85 -33.59
CA GLY A 267 6.79 -4.09 -33.91
C GLY A 267 8.24 -4.14 -33.46
N MET A 268 8.57 -5.07 -32.54
CA MET A 268 9.95 -5.52 -32.36
C MET A 268 10.44 -6.22 -33.65
N ARG A 269 11.25 -5.52 -34.46
CA ARG A 269 12.02 -6.16 -35.53
C ARG A 269 13.49 -6.26 -35.14
N SER A 270 13.90 -7.50 -34.88
CA SER A 270 15.27 -8.01 -35.07
C SER A 270 16.44 -7.15 -34.55
N HIS A 271 16.74 -7.24 -33.25
CA HIS A 271 18.09 -6.99 -32.70
C HIS A 271 18.52 -7.92 -31.55
N ALA A 272 17.60 -8.73 -30.98
CA ALA A 272 17.88 -9.56 -29.80
C ALA A 272 18.74 -10.83 -30.04
N ALA A 273 19.04 -11.17 -31.30
CA ALA A 273 19.59 -12.47 -31.70
C ALA A 273 21.12 -12.64 -31.52
N ARG A 274 21.75 -11.96 -30.54
CA ARG A 274 23.21 -12.00 -30.32
C ARG A 274 23.70 -12.13 -28.87
N PHE A 275 22.82 -12.30 -27.88
CA PHE A 275 23.22 -12.34 -26.46
C PHE A 275 22.85 -13.63 -25.68
N THR A 276 22.26 -14.63 -26.32
CA THR A 276 21.78 -15.86 -25.64
C THR A 276 22.77 -17.03 -25.59
N SER A 277 23.94 -16.94 -26.24
CA SER A 277 24.86 -18.08 -26.41
C SER A 277 25.81 -18.38 -25.24
N SER A 278 25.80 -17.58 -24.16
CA SER A 278 26.91 -17.53 -23.20
C SER A 278 26.55 -17.85 -21.74
N TYR A 279 25.31 -18.26 -21.45
CA TYR A 279 24.80 -18.44 -20.08
C TYR A 279 24.55 -19.91 -19.67
N SER A 280 25.06 -20.89 -20.43
CA SER A 280 24.83 -22.34 -20.20
C SER A 280 25.97 -23.08 -19.47
N ARG A 281 27.01 -22.37 -19.00
CA ARG A 281 28.04 -22.92 -18.10
C ARG A 281 28.48 -21.88 -17.07
N ILE A 282 28.17 -22.12 -15.79
CA ILE A 282 28.95 -21.88 -14.56
C ILE A 282 27.98 -22.12 -13.39
N HIS A 283 27.98 -23.33 -12.85
CA HIS A 283 27.26 -23.70 -11.62
C HIS A 283 28.05 -24.77 -10.84
N SER A 284 29.31 -24.46 -10.55
CA SER A 284 30.13 -25.14 -9.55
C SER A 284 31.20 -24.17 -9.04
N THR A 285 31.60 -24.35 -7.77
CA THR A 285 32.39 -23.39 -6.96
C THR A 285 31.64 -22.07 -6.62
N GLY A 286 31.86 -21.56 -5.41
CA GLY A 286 31.22 -20.36 -4.87
C GLY A 286 32.17 -19.17 -4.75
N ARG A 287 31.61 -17.99 -4.42
CA ARG A 287 32.21 -16.63 -4.50
C ARG A 287 32.26 -16.07 -5.93
N VAL A 288 31.32 -15.19 -6.26
CA VAL A 288 31.38 -14.35 -7.46
C VAL A 288 31.85 -12.95 -7.06
N ARG A 289 32.97 -12.51 -7.63
CA ARG A 289 33.47 -11.12 -7.52
C ARG A 289 33.04 -10.40 -8.80
N LEU A 290 31.98 -9.59 -8.74
CA LEU A 290 31.45 -8.89 -9.92
C LEU A 290 32.50 -7.93 -10.50
N SER A 291 32.90 -8.17 -11.75
CA SER A 291 33.82 -7.29 -12.48
C SER A 291 33.10 -6.06 -13.06
N PRO A 292 33.80 -4.93 -13.30
CA PRO A 292 33.14 -3.65 -13.55
C PRO A 292 32.56 -3.49 -14.97
N GLU A 293 32.90 -4.41 -15.89
CA GLU A 293 32.72 -4.18 -17.33
C GLU A 293 31.30 -4.39 -17.83
N HIS A 294 30.46 -5.11 -17.07
CA HIS A 294 29.07 -5.39 -17.43
C HIS A 294 28.11 -4.20 -17.19
N LEU A 295 28.61 -3.02 -16.81
CA LEU A 295 27.84 -1.79 -16.56
C LEU A 295 28.02 -0.70 -17.62
N ARG A 296 28.49 -1.05 -18.83
CA ARG A 296 28.60 -0.08 -19.94
C ARG A 296 27.22 0.24 -20.54
N LEU A 297 26.73 1.45 -20.25
CA LEU A 297 25.66 2.09 -21.01
C LEU A 297 26.09 2.24 -22.49
N PRO A 298 25.17 2.12 -23.47
CA PRO A 298 25.50 2.29 -24.89
C PRO A 298 25.81 3.75 -25.20
N LEU A 299 27.09 4.10 -25.23
CA LEU A 299 27.61 5.45 -25.46
C LEU A 299 27.90 5.71 -26.95
N GLU A 300 26.94 5.41 -27.83
CA GLU A 300 27.01 5.74 -29.26
C GLU A 300 26.07 6.90 -29.60
N LEU A 301 26.66 8.08 -29.81
CA LEU A 301 25.98 9.28 -30.31
C LEU A 301 25.75 9.18 -31.83
N THR A 302 24.83 8.30 -32.24
CA THR A 302 24.33 8.29 -33.61
C THR A 302 23.49 9.54 -33.88
N THR A 303 23.70 10.18 -35.03
CA THR A 303 23.06 11.44 -35.40
C THR A 303 21.60 11.21 -35.81
N TYR A 304 20.66 11.47 -34.90
CA TYR A 304 19.23 11.42 -35.20
C TYR A 304 18.72 12.67 -35.96
N PRO A 305 17.65 12.55 -36.77
CA PRO A 305 17.13 13.66 -37.57
C PRO A 305 16.59 14.82 -36.71
N SER A 306 16.83 16.05 -37.18
CA SER A 306 16.33 17.27 -36.54
C SER A 306 14.82 17.43 -36.73
N TYR A 307 14.03 17.07 -35.71
CA TYR A 307 12.63 17.48 -35.64
C TYR A 307 12.51 19.00 -35.46
N PRO A 308 11.49 19.65 -36.08
CA PRO A 308 11.35 21.11 -36.04
C PRO A 308 10.84 21.58 -34.68
N LEU A 309 11.78 21.90 -33.77
CA LEU A 309 11.48 22.65 -32.55
C LEU A 309 11.20 24.12 -32.91
N ASN A 310 10.13 24.68 -32.35
CA ASN A 310 9.86 26.13 -32.41
C ASN A 310 11.08 26.92 -31.94
N ARG A 311 11.39 28.04 -32.64
CA ARG A 311 12.61 28.83 -32.45
C ARG A 311 12.91 29.05 -30.95
N PRO A 312 14.06 28.57 -30.43
CA PRO A 312 14.38 28.69 -29.02
C PRO A 312 14.55 30.15 -28.60
N SER A 313 14.00 30.50 -27.44
CA SER A 313 14.24 31.80 -26.81
C SER A 313 15.66 31.91 -26.27
N SER A 314 16.15 33.12 -26.03
CA SER A 314 17.48 33.40 -25.47
C SER A 314 17.76 32.77 -24.09
N SER A 315 16.74 32.25 -23.39
CA SER A 315 16.86 31.53 -22.12
C SER A 315 16.96 30.00 -22.26
N THR A 316 16.80 29.44 -23.46
CA THR A 316 16.81 27.97 -23.68
C THR A 316 18.24 27.43 -23.74
N LEU A 317 18.62 26.59 -22.77
CA LEU A 317 19.96 26.01 -22.69
C LEU A 317 20.01 24.59 -23.29
N MET A 318 20.49 24.46 -24.53
CA MET A 318 20.71 23.15 -25.19
C MET A 318 21.79 22.32 -24.49
N ILE A 319 21.69 20.99 -24.58
CA ILE A 319 22.59 20.03 -23.91
C ILE A 319 24.09 20.27 -24.24
N LEU A 320 24.41 20.62 -25.50
CA LEU A 320 25.78 20.95 -25.91
C LEU A 320 26.30 22.23 -25.25
N LYS A 321 25.44 23.25 -25.07
CA LYS A 321 25.81 24.50 -24.42
C LYS A 321 25.88 24.36 -22.90
N LEU A 322 25.05 23.50 -22.30
CA LEU A 322 25.19 23.06 -20.92
C LEU A 322 26.52 22.33 -20.71
N ARG A 323 26.88 21.37 -21.57
CA ARG A 323 28.19 20.68 -21.54
C ARG A 323 29.34 21.68 -21.65
N GLN A 324 29.32 22.59 -22.62
CA GLN A 324 30.38 23.60 -22.79
C GLN A 324 30.54 24.47 -21.53
N ARG A 325 29.44 25.00 -20.98
CA ARG A 325 29.47 25.82 -19.76
C ARG A 325 29.90 25.04 -18.52
N SER A 326 29.52 23.77 -18.40
CA SER A 326 29.91 22.92 -17.28
C SER A 326 31.41 22.58 -17.34
N LEU A 327 31.96 22.33 -18.54
CA LEU A 327 33.39 22.13 -18.73
C LEU A 327 34.21 23.40 -18.48
N ALA A 328 33.69 24.58 -18.85
CA ALA A 328 34.28 25.87 -18.48
C ALA A 328 34.36 26.03 -16.95
N VAL A 329 33.24 25.83 -16.24
CA VAL A 329 33.21 25.84 -14.76
C VAL A 329 34.24 24.85 -14.20
N GLY A 330 34.27 23.62 -14.69
CA GLY A 330 35.22 22.59 -14.24
C GLY A 330 36.69 22.99 -14.45
N TYR A 331 37.00 23.62 -15.60
CA TYR A 331 38.32 24.17 -15.88
C TYR A 331 38.71 25.26 -14.86
N HIS A 332 37.88 26.28 -14.67
CA HIS A 332 38.19 27.40 -13.77
C HIS A 332 38.27 26.99 -12.29
N LEU A 333 37.47 26.00 -11.86
CA LEU A 333 37.59 25.39 -10.53
C LEU A 333 38.98 24.73 -10.33
N ASN A 334 39.44 23.97 -11.32
CA ASN A 334 40.68 23.18 -11.22
C ASN A 334 41.96 24.00 -11.47
N HIS A 335 41.92 25.03 -12.32
CA HIS A 335 43.12 25.78 -12.75
C HIS A 335 43.23 27.14 -12.05
N ASP A 336 42.24 28.01 -12.20
CA ASP A 336 42.29 29.38 -11.69
C ASP A 336 42.13 29.41 -10.16
N LEU A 337 41.17 28.64 -9.64
CA LEU A 337 40.91 28.53 -8.20
C LEU A 337 41.73 27.44 -7.49
N ARG A 338 42.46 26.63 -8.27
CA ARG A 338 43.38 25.55 -7.84
C ARG A 338 42.77 24.53 -6.88
N LEU A 339 41.50 24.16 -7.13
CA LEU A 339 40.79 23.18 -6.32
C LEU A 339 40.98 21.78 -6.92
N HIS A 340 42.02 21.05 -6.50
CA HIS A 340 42.37 19.78 -7.13
C HIS A 340 41.57 18.59 -6.58
N ALA A 341 41.07 17.73 -7.47
CA ALA A 341 40.39 16.48 -7.10
C ALA A 341 41.30 15.43 -6.41
N SER A 342 42.62 15.63 -6.41
CA SER A 342 43.58 14.85 -5.61
C SER A 342 43.63 15.28 -4.14
N SER A 343 43.19 16.50 -3.80
CA SER A 343 43.15 17.04 -2.43
C SER A 343 41.97 16.49 -1.61
N MET A 344 41.74 15.18 -1.68
CA MET A 344 40.72 14.50 -0.89
C MET A 344 41.14 14.34 0.57
N VAL A 345 40.16 14.42 1.47
CA VAL A 345 40.29 13.96 2.86
C VAL A 345 39.25 12.87 3.15
N PRO A 346 39.52 11.90 4.04
CA PRO A 346 38.46 11.09 4.63
C PRO A 346 37.42 12.01 5.29
N SER A 347 36.13 11.71 5.16
CA SER A 347 35.13 12.35 6.02
C SER A 347 35.14 11.74 7.42
N ASN A 348 34.54 12.38 8.43
CA ASN A 348 34.34 11.77 9.74
C ASN A 348 32.92 11.19 9.91
N ALA A 349 32.42 10.47 8.89
CA ALA A 349 31.04 9.96 8.86
C ALA A 349 30.84 8.55 9.42
N SER A 350 31.90 7.77 9.67
CA SER A 350 31.84 6.44 10.28
C SER A 350 32.78 6.35 11.49
N ASP A 351 32.39 5.54 12.47
CA ASP A 351 33.23 5.25 13.64
C ASP A 351 34.43 4.38 13.22
N PRO A 352 35.69 4.75 13.54
CA PRO A 352 36.88 3.97 13.20
C PRO A 352 36.95 2.56 13.79
N SER A 353 36.12 2.25 14.81
CA SER A 353 36.00 0.89 15.37
C SER A 353 35.10 -0.04 14.55
N LEU A 354 34.36 0.48 13.56
CA LEU A 354 33.55 -0.30 12.63
C LEU A 354 34.30 -0.47 11.30
N ASP A 355 34.22 -1.66 10.69
CA ASP A 355 34.79 -1.93 9.35
C ASP A 355 33.95 -1.25 8.24
N ARG A 356 34.04 0.09 8.20
CA ARG A 356 33.26 0.97 7.33
C ARG A 356 34.06 2.19 6.91
N SER A 357 34.31 2.29 5.61
CA SER A 357 34.93 3.49 5.03
C SER A 357 34.02 4.69 5.19
N SER A 358 34.59 5.77 5.74
CA SER A 358 33.96 7.08 5.92
C SER A 358 33.76 7.85 4.62
N GLY A 359 34.22 7.30 3.48
CA GLY A 359 34.23 7.99 2.18
C GLY A 359 35.26 9.12 2.10
N LEU A 360 35.39 9.68 0.90
CA LEU A 360 36.41 10.66 0.55
C LEU A 360 35.75 11.96 0.05
N LEU A 361 35.96 13.05 0.78
CA LEU A 361 35.52 14.39 0.42
C LEU A 361 36.60 15.09 -0.43
N SER A 362 36.23 15.50 -1.65
CA SER A 362 36.99 16.51 -2.39
C SER A 362 36.76 17.91 -1.78
N PRO A 363 37.51 18.95 -2.19
CA PRO A 363 37.14 20.33 -1.90
C PRO A 363 35.66 20.61 -2.27
N VAL A 364 34.88 21.10 -1.31
CA VAL A 364 33.41 21.19 -1.42
C VAL A 364 32.97 22.51 -2.05
N ILE A 365 32.11 22.47 -3.07
CA ILE A 365 31.52 23.66 -3.71
C ILE A 365 30.09 23.86 -3.20
N MET A 366 29.81 25.00 -2.55
CA MET A 366 28.47 25.30 -2.01
C MET A 366 27.58 26.02 -3.02
N LEU A 367 26.41 25.44 -3.31
CA LEU A 367 25.38 26.02 -4.17
C LEU A 367 24.17 26.43 -3.33
N HIS A 368 24.12 27.71 -2.95
CA HIS A 368 23.01 28.37 -2.27
C HIS A 368 22.04 28.97 -3.32
N LEU A 369 21.41 28.09 -4.10
CA LEU A 369 20.71 28.43 -5.34
C LEU A 369 19.31 27.83 -5.41
N GLY A 370 18.38 28.57 -6.00
CA GLY A 370 17.07 28.05 -6.40
C GLY A 370 17.14 27.20 -7.66
N ASN A 371 15.98 26.66 -8.07
CA ASN A 371 15.86 25.97 -9.35
C ASN A 371 16.23 26.91 -10.51
N GLY A 372 17.30 26.58 -11.26
CA GLY A 372 17.77 27.44 -12.34
C GLY A 372 18.88 26.78 -13.14
N THR A 373 19.16 27.32 -14.33
CA THR A 373 20.32 26.87 -15.13
C THR A 373 21.67 27.13 -14.45
N PRO A 374 21.87 28.12 -13.56
CA PRO A 374 23.12 28.24 -12.81
C PRO A 374 23.39 27.06 -11.89
N LEU A 375 22.38 26.58 -11.15
CA LEU A 375 22.51 25.41 -10.26
C LEU A 375 22.93 24.17 -11.06
N VAL A 376 22.25 23.88 -12.18
CA VAL A 376 22.56 22.71 -13.02
C VAL A 376 23.95 22.81 -13.65
N THR A 377 24.35 24.01 -14.11
CA THR A 377 25.67 24.23 -14.70
C THR A 377 26.78 24.08 -13.67
N MET A 378 26.62 24.66 -12.47
CA MET A 378 27.60 24.55 -11.39
C MET A 378 27.69 23.12 -10.83
N LEU A 379 26.55 22.42 -10.70
CA LEU A 379 26.50 21.00 -10.32
C LEU A 379 27.34 20.14 -11.26
N LEU A 380 27.07 20.22 -12.57
CA LEU A 380 27.78 19.41 -13.56
C LEU A 380 29.25 19.83 -13.70
N GLY A 381 29.58 21.12 -13.56
CA GLY A 381 30.96 21.61 -13.58
C GLY A 381 31.77 21.18 -12.35
N THR A 382 31.15 21.17 -11.17
CA THR A 382 31.75 20.65 -9.93
C THR A 382 32.07 19.16 -10.06
N LEU A 383 31.12 18.37 -10.56
CA LEU A 383 31.33 16.93 -10.78
C LEU A 383 32.37 16.67 -11.90
N ALA A 384 32.38 17.47 -12.97
CA ALA A 384 33.40 17.42 -14.03
C ALA A 384 34.78 17.90 -13.58
N ALA A 385 34.89 18.64 -12.48
CA ALA A 385 36.14 18.96 -11.82
C ALA A 385 36.69 17.81 -10.96
N GLY A 386 35.85 16.81 -10.62
CA GLY A 386 36.15 15.78 -9.60
C GLY A 386 35.90 16.26 -8.16
N LEU A 387 35.16 17.36 -8.02
CA LEU A 387 34.90 18.03 -6.74
C LEU A 387 33.53 17.63 -6.16
N THR A 388 33.37 17.81 -4.86
CA THR A 388 32.15 17.47 -4.12
C THR A 388 31.23 18.67 -4.14
N VAL A 389 29.95 18.52 -4.49
CA VAL A 389 28.96 19.60 -4.37
C VAL A 389 28.25 19.54 -3.02
N THR A 390 27.91 20.67 -2.42
CA THR A 390 26.82 20.74 -1.43
C THR A 390 25.75 21.69 -1.91
N MET A 391 24.50 21.26 -1.88
CA MET A 391 23.37 22.05 -2.38
C MET A 391 22.48 22.46 -1.22
N VAL A 392 22.33 23.76 -1.03
CA VAL A 392 21.72 24.36 0.15
C VAL A 392 20.42 25.07 -0.25
N ASN A 393 19.39 24.89 0.56
CA ASN A 393 18.10 25.55 0.34
C ASN A 393 18.28 27.09 0.45
N PRO A 394 17.96 27.88 -0.60
CA PRO A 394 18.08 29.35 -0.58
C PRO A 394 17.06 30.06 0.31
N SER A 395 16.23 29.30 1.06
CA SER A 395 15.32 29.78 2.09
C SER A 395 15.75 29.40 3.51
N TYR A 396 16.97 28.87 3.70
CA TYR A 396 17.57 28.72 5.03
C TYR A 396 17.87 30.09 5.66
N THR A 397 17.65 30.19 6.96
CA THR A 397 18.03 31.35 7.77
C THR A 397 19.55 31.43 7.93
N CYS A 398 20.08 32.61 8.29
CA CYS A 398 21.51 32.78 8.56
C CYS A 398 22.05 31.81 9.62
N HIS A 399 21.24 31.42 10.61
CA HIS A 399 21.63 30.46 11.64
C HIS A 399 21.75 29.02 11.11
N GLU A 400 20.80 28.58 10.27
CA GLU A 400 20.89 27.29 9.58
C GLU A 400 22.07 27.26 8.59
N LEU A 401 22.36 28.40 7.94
CA LEU A 401 23.53 28.56 7.09
C LEU A 401 24.84 28.50 7.88
N VAL A 402 24.92 29.02 9.12
CA VAL A 402 26.12 28.85 9.97
C VAL A 402 26.40 27.37 10.25
N ASP A 403 25.40 26.59 10.68
CA ASP A 403 25.55 25.15 10.92
C ASP A 403 26.04 24.42 9.65
N VAL A 404 25.43 24.72 8.51
CA VAL A 404 25.77 24.16 7.19
C VAL A 404 27.19 24.53 6.75
N LEU A 405 27.61 25.79 6.95
CA LEU A 405 28.96 26.28 6.64
C LEU A 405 30.02 25.63 7.54
N GLN A 406 29.78 25.57 8.86
CA GLN A 406 30.70 24.96 9.83
C GLN A 406 30.94 23.48 9.57
N ALA A 407 29.90 22.73 9.17
CA ALA A 407 30.03 21.31 8.85
C ALA A 407 30.68 21.08 7.48
N SER A 408 30.20 21.73 6.41
CA SER A 408 30.69 21.46 5.03
C SER A 408 31.96 22.20 4.61
N LYS A 409 32.39 23.22 5.38
CA LYS A 409 33.68 23.94 5.25
C LYS A 409 34.02 24.33 3.79
N PRO A 410 33.05 24.81 2.98
CA PRO A 410 33.16 24.81 1.52
C PRO A 410 34.35 25.64 1.01
N ALA A 411 34.92 25.26 -0.12
CA ALA A 411 36.03 25.93 -0.79
C ALA A 411 35.64 27.31 -1.38
N LEU A 412 34.39 27.43 -1.85
CA LEU A 412 33.74 28.66 -2.32
C LEU A 412 32.21 28.55 -2.16
N ILE A 413 31.53 29.69 -2.23
CA ILE A 413 30.06 29.77 -2.28
C ILE A 413 29.60 30.33 -3.62
N VAL A 414 28.56 29.74 -4.21
CA VAL A 414 27.73 30.36 -5.25
C VAL A 414 26.35 30.62 -4.67
N THR A 415 25.91 31.87 -4.64
CA THR A 415 24.59 32.29 -4.13
C THR A 415 23.80 33.04 -5.19
N SER A 416 22.47 33.09 -5.07
CA SER A 416 21.66 34.02 -5.86
C SER A 416 21.73 35.44 -5.26
N SER A 417 21.39 36.46 -6.06
CA SER A 417 21.13 37.82 -5.57
C SER A 417 20.04 37.91 -4.49
N SER A 418 19.18 36.89 -4.34
CA SER A 418 18.14 36.82 -3.30
C SER A 418 18.60 36.13 -2.01
N GLY A 419 19.61 35.25 -2.07
CA GLY A 419 20.18 34.59 -0.91
C GLY A 419 21.39 35.31 -0.30
N LEU A 420 21.86 36.39 -0.95
CA LEU A 420 23.09 37.09 -0.60
C LEU A 420 23.10 37.63 0.84
N ASP A 421 22.04 38.33 1.25
CA ASP A 421 21.97 38.95 2.58
C ASP A 421 21.96 37.90 3.70
N ALA A 422 21.22 36.80 3.50
CA ALA A 422 21.21 35.67 4.44
C ALA A 422 22.60 35.01 4.56
N MET A 423 23.35 34.91 3.45
CA MET A 423 24.70 34.37 3.42
C MET A 423 25.73 35.30 4.09
N LEU A 424 25.64 36.62 3.88
CA LEU A 424 26.52 37.59 4.56
C LEU A 424 26.22 37.67 6.06
N ASN A 425 24.95 37.59 6.45
CA ASN A 425 24.54 37.44 7.86
C ASN A 425 25.13 36.16 8.47
N ALA A 426 25.12 35.04 7.74
CA ALA A 426 25.71 33.78 8.19
C ALA A 426 27.24 33.88 8.33
N LEU A 427 27.93 34.46 7.35
CA LEU A 427 29.39 34.66 7.40
C LEU A 427 29.80 35.61 8.53
N ALA A 428 29.01 36.63 8.86
CA ALA A 428 29.27 37.50 10.01
C ALA A 428 29.19 36.74 11.36
N LEU A 429 28.22 35.83 11.48
CA LEU A 429 28.01 34.96 12.65
C LEU A 429 28.96 33.75 12.71
N LEU A 430 29.68 33.45 11.63
CA LEU A 430 30.54 32.28 11.54
C LEU A 430 31.75 32.39 12.50
N GLN A 431 31.85 31.43 13.42
CA GLN A 431 32.86 31.44 14.49
C GLN A 431 34.28 31.04 14.03
N ASP A 432 34.41 30.29 12.93
CA ASP A 432 35.71 29.92 12.36
C ASP A 432 36.30 31.11 11.57
N PRO A 433 37.40 31.74 12.04
CA PRO A 433 37.96 32.92 11.38
C PRO A 433 38.68 32.59 10.07
N GLN A 434 39.24 31.38 9.92
CA GLN A 434 39.96 30.98 8.71
C GLN A 434 38.97 30.66 7.58
N LEU A 435 37.94 29.88 7.88
CA LEU A 435 36.84 29.59 6.97
C LEU A 435 36.12 30.88 6.55
N ARG A 436 35.79 31.75 7.52
CA ARG A 436 35.16 33.05 7.26
C ARG A 436 36.01 33.93 6.33
N SER A 437 37.29 34.11 6.64
CA SER A 437 38.21 34.90 5.81
C SER A 437 38.32 34.35 4.38
N ARG A 438 38.48 33.02 4.24
CA ARG A 438 38.57 32.35 2.94
C ARG A 438 37.29 32.45 2.11
N LEU A 439 36.12 32.46 2.75
CA LEU A 439 34.83 32.55 2.07
C LEU A 439 34.42 33.98 1.70
N ILE A 440 34.70 34.96 2.54
CA ILE A 440 34.48 36.39 2.28
C ILE A 440 35.22 36.86 1.00
N GLY A 441 36.34 36.22 0.64
CA GLY A 441 37.05 36.44 -0.62
C GLY A 441 36.66 35.51 -1.79
N ARG A 442 35.69 34.59 -1.62
CA ARG A 442 35.31 33.55 -2.60
C ARG A 442 33.79 33.35 -2.71
N MET A 443 33.05 34.44 -2.80
CA MET A 443 31.60 34.43 -3.07
C MET A 443 31.31 34.75 -4.55
N TYR A 444 30.60 33.87 -5.23
CA TYR A 444 30.08 34.05 -6.57
C TYR A 444 28.58 34.33 -6.55
N ILE A 445 28.13 35.29 -7.36
CA ILE A 445 26.71 35.61 -7.53
C ILE A 445 26.23 35.03 -8.86
N ALA A 446 25.28 34.10 -8.78
CA ALA A 446 24.44 33.71 -9.90
C ALA A 446 23.30 34.72 -10.05
N GLU A 447 23.04 35.13 -11.30
CA GLU A 447 21.99 36.09 -11.64
C GLU A 447 22.13 37.41 -10.83
N PRO A 448 23.22 38.20 -11.03
CA PRO A 448 23.28 39.55 -10.50
C PRO A 448 22.06 40.34 -10.98
N ARG A 449 21.35 41.00 -10.07
CA ARG A 449 20.24 41.90 -10.46
C ARG A 449 20.77 42.92 -11.47
N THR A 450 19.97 43.23 -12.49
CA THR A 450 20.02 44.57 -13.09
C THR A 450 19.65 45.56 -11.99
N VAL A 451 20.66 46.05 -11.27
CA VAL A 451 20.50 47.09 -10.26
C VAL A 451 19.88 48.30 -10.97
N SER A 452 18.88 48.91 -10.34
CA SER A 452 18.30 50.16 -10.84
C SER A 452 19.41 51.16 -11.10
N ARG A 453 19.26 52.03 -12.12
CA ARG A 453 20.24 53.08 -12.51
C ARG A 453 20.44 54.19 -11.45
N THR A 454 20.07 53.91 -10.20
CA THR A 454 20.10 54.77 -9.02
C THR A 454 21.04 54.26 -7.92
N ASP A 455 21.62 53.05 -8.02
CA ASP A 455 22.62 52.56 -7.04
C ASP A 455 23.87 52.02 -7.76
N SER A 456 24.79 52.94 -8.08
CA SER A 456 25.89 52.76 -9.03
C SER A 456 27.12 52.04 -8.45
N ARG A 457 26.96 50.81 -7.96
CA ARG A 457 28.04 50.02 -7.32
C ARG A 457 28.59 48.85 -8.15
N LEU A 458 27.87 48.40 -9.17
CA LEU A 458 28.39 47.43 -10.16
C LEU A 458 28.85 48.20 -11.40
N SER A 459 30.14 48.50 -11.48
CA SER A 459 30.74 49.04 -12.71
C SER A 459 30.78 47.92 -13.77
N GLN A 460 30.35 48.23 -15.00
CA GLN A 460 30.34 47.24 -16.09
C GLN A 460 31.75 46.78 -16.54
N LYS A 461 32.83 47.38 -16.00
CA LYS A 461 34.22 46.99 -16.27
C LYS A 461 34.80 46.03 -15.23
N SER A 462 34.12 45.79 -14.13
CA SER A 462 34.59 44.94 -13.03
C SER A 462 33.56 43.86 -12.72
N HIS A 463 33.86 42.59 -13.05
CA HIS A 463 33.08 41.41 -12.63
C HIS A 463 33.17 41.13 -11.11
N ILE A 464 33.55 42.14 -10.33
CA ILE A 464 33.82 42.10 -8.90
C ILE A 464 33.18 43.33 -8.27
N ALA A 465 32.45 43.14 -7.17
CA ALA A 465 31.97 44.19 -6.28
C ALA A 465 32.45 43.93 -4.83
N GLN A 466 32.39 44.96 -3.99
CA GLN A 466 32.66 44.87 -2.56
C GLN A 466 31.39 45.24 -1.79
N MET A 467 31.02 44.46 -0.77
CA MET A 467 29.86 44.75 0.09
C MET A 467 30.15 44.44 1.55
N ASN A 468 29.68 45.29 2.46
CA ASN A 468 29.88 45.11 3.90
C ASN A 468 28.98 43.99 4.43
N ALA A 469 29.57 43.01 5.12
CA ALA A 469 28.84 42.14 6.03
C ALA A 469 28.45 42.91 7.31
N PRO A 470 27.42 42.47 8.08
CA PRO A 470 26.95 43.18 9.27
C PRO A 470 28.00 43.42 10.36
N ASN A 471 29.06 42.64 10.40
CA ASN A 471 30.19 42.79 11.33
C ASN A 471 31.28 43.76 10.83
N GLY A 472 31.01 44.53 9.76
CA GLY A 472 31.94 45.48 9.16
C GLY A 472 33.00 44.87 8.23
N GLN A 473 33.00 43.55 8.01
CA GLN A 473 33.96 42.91 7.10
C GLN A 473 33.56 43.10 5.63
N MET A 474 34.53 43.46 4.78
CA MET A 474 34.33 43.64 3.33
C MET A 474 34.35 42.31 2.58
N ALA A 475 33.21 41.93 1.99
CA ALA A 475 33.06 40.73 1.17
C ALA A 475 33.21 41.02 -0.32
N THR A 476 34.04 40.20 -0.98
CA THR A 476 34.31 40.27 -2.42
C THR A 476 33.31 39.39 -3.17
N LEU A 477 32.48 40.04 -3.99
CA LEU A 477 31.37 39.42 -4.72
C LEU A 477 31.73 39.34 -6.21
N ILE A 478 31.87 38.13 -6.74
CA ILE A 478 32.30 37.87 -8.11
C ILE A 478 31.09 37.45 -8.95
N ASP A 479 30.94 37.99 -10.17
CA ASP A 479 29.92 37.49 -11.11
C ASP A 479 30.29 36.08 -11.60
N TRP A 480 29.37 35.12 -11.44
CA TRP A 480 29.56 33.74 -11.90
C TRP A 480 29.80 33.61 -13.41
N SER A 481 29.50 34.65 -14.22
CA SER A 481 29.82 34.69 -15.65
C SER A 481 31.33 34.57 -15.94
N THR A 482 32.19 34.87 -14.95
CA THR A 482 33.64 34.59 -15.00
C THR A 482 33.94 33.09 -15.12
N LEU A 483 33.17 32.23 -14.46
CA LEU A 483 33.29 30.77 -14.53
C LEU A 483 32.65 30.17 -15.81
N LEU A 484 32.05 30.99 -16.66
CA LEU A 484 31.41 30.57 -17.92
C LEU A 484 32.23 30.92 -19.16
N GLN A 485 33.40 31.52 -19.01
CA GLN A 485 34.29 31.84 -20.11
C GLN A 485 34.84 30.55 -20.73
N PRO A 486 35.11 30.50 -22.04
CA PRO A 486 35.77 29.34 -22.63
C PRO A 486 37.20 29.22 -22.06
N PRO A 487 37.70 28.00 -21.78
CA PRO A 487 39.11 27.80 -21.51
C PRO A 487 39.96 28.25 -22.73
N PRO A 488 41.28 28.49 -22.55
CA PRO A 488 42.16 28.88 -23.65
C PRO A 488 42.04 27.91 -24.84
N PRO A 489 42.05 28.37 -26.12
CA PRO A 489 41.77 27.51 -27.27
C PRO A 489 42.67 26.28 -27.43
N SER A 490 43.86 26.29 -26.85
CA SER A 490 44.80 25.15 -26.78
C SER A 490 44.43 24.09 -25.72
N THR A 491 43.45 24.36 -24.86
CA THR A 491 43.13 23.53 -23.69
C THR A 491 41.92 22.62 -23.94
N ASN A 492 42.18 21.36 -24.28
CA ASN A 492 41.15 20.34 -24.39
C ASN A 492 40.71 19.81 -23.00
N TYR A 493 40.04 20.64 -22.20
CA TYR A 493 39.60 20.25 -20.85
C TYR A 493 38.54 19.12 -20.89
N GLN A 494 38.84 18.01 -20.23
CA GLN A 494 37.96 16.84 -20.11
C GLN A 494 37.44 16.68 -18.67
N PRO A 495 36.28 16.03 -18.45
CA PRO A 495 35.81 15.68 -17.12
C PRO A 495 36.83 14.82 -16.38
N PHE A 496 36.93 15.01 -15.06
CA PHE A 496 37.70 14.15 -14.17
C PHE A 496 37.43 12.65 -14.40
N GLN A 497 38.51 11.86 -14.45
CA GLN A 497 38.45 10.41 -14.58
C GLN A 497 38.97 9.76 -13.30
N PHE A 498 38.22 8.79 -12.78
CA PHE A 498 38.63 7.99 -11.62
C PHE A 498 39.86 7.14 -11.94
N THR A 499 40.82 7.06 -11.02
CA THR A 499 42.01 6.21 -11.15
C THR A 499 41.68 4.75 -10.83
N GLU A 500 40.96 4.51 -9.72
CA GLU A 500 40.43 3.20 -9.34
C GLU A 500 38.90 3.18 -9.50
N SER A 501 38.40 3.27 -10.75
CA SER A 501 36.98 3.50 -11.09
C SER A 501 35.92 2.77 -10.24
N THR A 502 36.19 1.54 -9.82
CA THR A 502 35.25 0.71 -9.03
C THR A 502 35.26 0.99 -7.53
N ARG A 503 36.40 1.40 -6.99
CA ARG A 503 36.57 1.73 -5.56
C ARG A 503 36.35 3.22 -5.34
N GLU A 504 36.97 4.05 -6.16
CA GLU A 504 36.93 5.49 -6.03
C GLU A 504 35.51 6.04 -6.26
N SER A 505 34.75 5.56 -7.25
CA SER A 505 33.36 5.99 -7.43
C SER A 505 32.45 5.60 -6.26
N ARG A 506 32.76 4.51 -5.54
CA ARG A 506 32.02 4.09 -4.34
C ARG A 506 32.31 4.95 -3.13
N LEU A 507 33.54 5.47 -2.99
CA LEU A 507 34.00 6.19 -1.81
C LEU A 507 34.02 7.71 -1.96
N ARG A 508 34.34 8.25 -3.15
CA ARG A 508 34.36 9.69 -3.42
C ARG A 508 32.94 10.26 -3.35
N ILE A 509 32.74 11.26 -2.51
CA ILE A 509 31.46 11.93 -2.32
C ILE A 509 31.19 12.86 -3.51
N ALA A 510 30.13 12.57 -4.25
CA ALA A 510 29.65 13.42 -5.33
C ALA A 510 28.87 14.61 -4.78
N ALA A 511 27.95 14.36 -3.85
CA ALA A 511 27.06 15.37 -3.29
C ALA A 511 26.84 15.22 -1.78
N ILE A 512 26.76 16.36 -1.09
CA ILE A 512 26.30 16.49 0.30
C ILE A 512 24.89 17.09 0.26
N ILE A 513 23.89 16.30 0.65
CA ILE A 513 22.46 16.68 0.63
C ILE A 513 21.97 16.89 2.06
N TRP A 514 21.32 18.03 2.35
CA TRP A 514 20.88 18.36 3.70
C TRP A 514 19.52 17.72 4.02
N SER A 515 19.52 16.61 4.76
CA SER A 515 18.29 16.03 5.32
C SER A 515 17.98 16.68 6.67
N SER A 516 16.70 16.80 7.01
CA SER A 516 16.29 17.42 8.27
C SER A 516 16.40 16.43 9.43
N GLY A 517 17.46 16.55 10.23
CA GLY A 517 17.78 15.61 11.31
C GLY A 517 16.72 15.59 12.41
N THR A 518 16.52 14.41 13.00
CA THR A 518 15.47 14.18 14.00
C THR A 518 15.72 14.87 15.36
N GLY A 519 16.94 15.39 15.57
CA GLY A 519 17.33 16.29 16.66
C GLY A 519 17.21 17.79 16.34
N GLY A 520 16.72 18.19 15.15
CA GLY A 520 16.38 19.57 14.82
C GLY A 520 17.46 20.40 14.10
N LYS A 521 18.70 19.91 13.98
CA LYS A 521 19.69 20.42 13.01
C LYS A 521 19.62 19.64 11.70
N SER A 522 19.91 20.29 10.58
CA SER A 522 20.09 19.61 9.28
C SER A 522 21.36 18.76 9.30
N LYS A 523 21.28 17.54 8.75
CA LYS A 523 22.42 16.61 8.62
C LYS A 523 22.89 16.58 7.16
N GLY A 524 24.20 16.63 6.94
CA GLY A 524 24.78 16.48 5.60
C GLY A 524 24.86 15.00 5.22
N VAL A 525 23.96 14.51 4.39
CA VAL A 525 23.98 13.14 3.85
C VAL A 525 25.05 13.03 2.78
N LEU A 526 25.98 12.08 2.93
CA LEU A 526 27.09 11.86 2.01
C LEU A 526 26.74 10.86 0.90
N CYS A 527 26.44 11.37 -0.29
CA CYS A 527 26.13 10.57 -1.47
C CYS A 527 27.38 10.39 -2.37
N SER A 528 27.83 9.15 -2.56
CA SER A 528 28.94 8.84 -3.47
C SER A 528 28.51 8.86 -4.95
N HIS A 529 29.48 8.97 -5.86
CA HIS A 529 29.21 8.90 -7.31
C HIS A 529 28.48 7.60 -7.68
N HIS A 530 28.88 6.47 -7.10
CA HIS A 530 28.24 5.17 -7.33
C HIS A 530 26.78 5.19 -6.86
N ALA A 531 26.50 5.69 -5.64
CA ALA A 531 25.14 5.71 -5.10
C ALA A 531 24.19 6.57 -5.94
N MET A 532 24.66 7.73 -6.40
CA MET A 532 23.89 8.61 -7.29
C MET A 532 23.62 7.97 -8.65
N VAL A 533 24.64 7.41 -9.30
CA VAL A 533 24.48 6.74 -10.61
C VAL A 533 23.57 5.51 -10.50
N TYR A 534 23.71 4.72 -9.43
CA TYR A 534 22.91 3.52 -9.22
C TYR A 534 21.41 3.84 -9.09
N SER A 535 21.03 4.86 -8.30
CA SER A 535 19.62 5.23 -8.14
C SER A 535 18.99 5.73 -9.46
N ILE A 536 19.76 6.38 -10.33
CA ILE A 536 19.29 6.80 -11.66
C ILE A 536 19.06 5.58 -12.57
N ILE A 537 19.96 4.60 -12.56
CA ILE A 537 19.83 3.36 -13.34
C ILE A 537 18.63 2.53 -12.83
N ALA A 538 18.48 2.38 -11.51
CA ALA A 538 17.35 1.66 -10.91
C ALA A 538 16.01 2.34 -11.22
N PHE A 539 15.95 3.67 -11.21
CA PHE A 539 14.78 4.44 -11.63
C PHE A 539 14.47 4.28 -13.12
N TRP A 540 15.49 4.30 -13.98
CA TRP A 540 15.35 4.07 -15.43
C TRP A 540 14.68 2.74 -15.76
N HIS A 541 15.09 1.65 -15.11
CA HIS A 541 14.51 0.32 -15.36
C HIS A 541 13.05 0.18 -14.87
N GLN A 542 12.53 1.12 -14.07
CA GLN A 542 11.10 1.24 -13.74
C GLN A 542 10.34 2.30 -14.59
N LYS A 543 11.02 2.98 -15.52
CA LYS A 543 10.56 4.13 -16.31
C LYS A 543 10.77 3.93 -17.82
N LEU A 544 10.43 2.74 -18.31
CA LEU A 544 10.63 2.32 -19.71
C LEU A 544 9.83 3.14 -20.75
N ASP A 545 8.97 4.07 -20.31
CA ASP A 545 8.17 4.98 -21.12
C ASP A 545 8.79 6.38 -21.31
N TYR A 546 9.90 6.67 -20.62
CA TYR A 546 10.48 8.00 -20.51
C TYR A 546 11.69 8.15 -21.44
N GLY A 547 11.77 9.23 -22.23
CA GLY A 547 12.80 9.40 -23.26
C GLY A 547 12.87 10.83 -23.85
N PRO A 548 13.55 11.03 -25.00
CA PRO A 548 13.89 12.37 -25.50
C PRO A 548 12.70 13.29 -25.79
N ASP A 549 11.56 12.74 -26.25
CA ASP A 549 10.33 13.50 -26.52
C ASP A 549 9.62 14.02 -25.26
N GLU A 550 10.05 13.57 -24.08
CA GLU A 550 9.40 13.83 -22.80
C GLU A 550 9.70 15.26 -22.30
N ARG A 551 8.67 15.91 -21.73
CA ARG A 551 8.67 17.31 -21.33
C ARG A 551 8.08 17.44 -19.94
N THR A 552 8.86 17.96 -19.00
CA THR A 552 8.46 18.10 -17.59
C THR A 552 8.73 19.49 -17.04
N ILE A 553 8.00 19.90 -16.00
CA ILE A 553 8.24 21.17 -15.30
C ILE A 553 9.16 20.92 -14.09
N GLY A 554 10.33 21.56 -14.11
CA GLY A 554 11.33 21.54 -13.04
C GLY A 554 10.94 22.43 -11.87
N LEU A 555 9.89 22.04 -11.14
CA LEU A 555 9.34 22.77 -9.97
C LEU A 555 9.77 22.17 -8.61
N VAL A 556 10.07 20.87 -8.54
CA VAL A 556 10.61 20.25 -7.32
C VAL A 556 12.02 20.79 -7.05
N PRO A 557 12.38 21.15 -5.80
CA PRO A 557 13.70 21.71 -5.49
C PRO A 557 14.88 20.83 -5.92
N PHE A 558 15.75 21.35 -6.79
CA PHE A 558 16.92 20.63 -7.31
C PHE A 558 18.00 20.40 -6.26
N TYR A 559 18.03 21.20 -5.19
CA TYR A 559 18.91 21.00 -4.02
C TYR A 559 18.46 19.85 -3.10
N HIS A 560 17.25 19.30 -3.30
CA HIS A 560 16.75 18.12 -2.59
C HIS A 560 16.91 16.86 -3.46
N ILE A 561 17.13 15.70 -2.84
CA ILE A 561 17.43 14.42 -3.54
C ILE A 561 16.44 14.09 -4.66
N MET A 562 15.14 14.37 -4.45
CA MET A 562 14.09 14.13 -5.44
C MET A 562 14.20 15.04 -6.67
N GLY A 563 14.51 16.33 -6.51
CA GLY A 563 14.69 17.23 -7.66
C GLY A 563 16.02 16.99 -8.38
N LEU A 564 17.06 16.62 -7.63
CA LEU A 564 18.36 16.22 -8.17
C LEU A 564 18.24 14.97 -9.05
N GLN A 565 17.73 13.86 -8.48
CA GLN A 565 17.71 12.57 -9.15
C GLN A 565 16.54 12.46 -10.13
N ALA A 566 15.28 12.64 -9.67
CA ALA A 566 14.08 12.37 -10.46
C ALA A 566 13.79 13.42 -11.55
N ILE A 567 14.28 14.65 -11.39
CA ILE A 567 14.21 15.69 -12.43
C ILE A 567 15.56 15.86 -13.12
N ILE A 568 16.55 16.49 -12.49
CA ILE A 568 17.74 16.97 -13.21
C ILE A 568 18.56 15.85 -13.84
N LEU A 569 19.08 14.93 -13.04
CA LEU A 569 20.02 13.92 -13.54
C LEU A 569 19.30 12.91 -14.45
N PHE A 570 18.12 12.41 -14.04
CA PHE A 570 17.34 11.51 -14.88
C PHE A 570 16.90 12.14 -16.21
N SER A 571 16.45 13.41 -16.21
CA SER A 571 16.04 14.06 -17.46
C SER A 571 17.20 14.27 -18.43
N ILE A 572 18.40 14.55 -17.91
CA ILE A 572 19.64 14.63 -18.69
C ILE A 572 20.00 13.25 -19.28
N THR A 573 19.97 12.19 -18.48
CA THR A 573 20.19 10.81 -18.96
C THR A 573 19.16 10.39 -20.02
N ALA A 574 17.91 10.86 -19.91
CA ALA A 574 16.83 10.55 -20.85
C ALA A 574 16.82 11.42 -22.12
N GLY A 575 17.68 12.43 -22.23
CA GLY A 575 17.65 13.42 -23.33
C GLY A 575 16.41 14.31 -23.35
N SER A 576 15.62 14.30 -22.27
CA SER A 576 14.30 14.94 -22.16
C SER A 576 14.37 16.43 -21.78
N THR A 577 13.28 17.17 -22.00
CA THR A 577 13.24 18.63 -21.83
C THR A 577 12.66 19.06 -20.47
N VAL A 578 13.44 19.84 -19.69
CA VAL A 578 13.01 20.40 -18.39
C VAL A 578 12.69 21.89 -18.50
N TYR A 579 11.43 22.25 -18.27
CA TYR A 579 10.95 23.63 -18.17
C TYR A 579 11.06 24.10 -16.72
N ILE A 580 12.13 24.83 -16.39
CA ILE A 580 12.45 25.20 -15.01
C ILE A 580 11.50 26.29 -14.49
N MET A 581 10.93 26.08 -13.29
CA MET A 581 10.08 27.06 -12.60
C MET A 581 10.62 27.30 -11.19
N GLN A 582 11.15 28.51 -10.93
CA GLN A 582 11.82 28.84 -9.65
C GLN A 582 10.86 28.82 -8.45
N LYS A 583 9.61 29.28 -8.65
CA LYS A 583 8.56 29.41 -7.65
C LYS A 583 7.24 28.98 -8.28
N PHE A 584 6.39 28.28 -7.53
CA PHE A 584 5.07 27.91 -8.01
C PHE A 584 4.18 29.15 -8.21
N GLU A 585 3.75 29.36 -9.45
CA GLU A 585 2.82 30.42 -9.85
C GLU A 585 1.59 29.79 -10.54
N PRO A 586 0.42 29.70 -9.86
CA PRO A 586 -0.77 28.99 -10.35
C PRO A 586 -1.14 29.19 -11.82
N ARG A 587 -1.32 30.44 -12.27
CA ARG A 587 -1.70 30.75 -13.66
C ARG A 587 -0.58 30.39 -14.64
N ARG A 588 0.66 30.75 -14.31
CA ARG A 588 1.84 30.49 -15.14
C ARG A 588 2.09 28.99 -15.32
N TYR A 589 1.90 28.18 -14.28
CA TYR A 589 2.01 26.73 -14.34
C TYR A 589 1.05 26.12 -15.38
N LEU A 590 -0.21 26.55 -15.40
CA LEU A 590 -1.19 26.11 -16.40
C LEU A 590 -0.87 26.65 -17.81
N VAL A 591 -0.37 27.88 -17.93
CA VAL A 591 0.13 28.44 -19.21
C VAL A 591 1.28 27.60 -19.76
N GLU A 592 2.32 27.29 -18.97
CA GLU A 592 3.48 26.56 -19.46
C GLU A 592 3.15 25.08 -19.77
N ILE A 593 2.19 24.45 -19.09
CA ILE A 593 1.67 23.14 -19.49
C ILE A 593 1.04 23.22 -20.90
N THR A 594 0.10 24.14 -21.07
CA THR A 594 -0.66 24.36 -22.31
C THR A 594 0.26 24.67 -23.49
N LYS A 595 1.11 25.69 -23.32
CA LYS A 595 1.97 26.28 -24.35
C LYS A 595 3.07 25.34 -24.84
N ASN A 596 3.70 24.60 -23.92
CA ASN A 596 4.85 23.76 -24.25
C ASN A 596 4.46 22.28 -24.50
N ARG A 597 3.18 21.94 -24.27
CA ARG A 597 2.62 20.58 -24.27
C ARG A 597 3.42 19.65 -23.36
N ILE A 598 3.48 20.02 -22.07
CA ILE A 598 4.17 19.26 -21.02
C ILE A 598 3.54 17.87 -20.90
N SER A 599 4.35 16.82 -20.98
CA SER A 599 3.89 15.44 -21.06
C SER A 599 4.01 14.65 -19.75
N SER A 600 4.78 15.15 -18.78
CA SER A 600 4.78 14.60 -17.42
C SER A 600 4.93 15.67 -16.33
N LEU A 601 4.29 15.43 -15.18
CA LEU A 601 4.33 16.35 -14.04
C LEU A 601 4.91 15.68 -12.80
N GLN A 602 6.10 16.13 -12.37
CA GLN A 602 6.70 15.82 -11.08
C GLN A 602 6.23 16.85 -10.04
N ILE A 603 5.40 16.44 -9.07
CA ILE A 603 4.64 17.38 -8.23
C ILE A 603 4.73 17.06 -6.73
N ALA A 604 4.68 18.08 -5.87
CA ALA A 604 4.46 17.89 -4.43
C ALA A 604 2.95 17.82 -4.11
N PRO A 605 2.52 17.22 -2.98
CA PRO A 605 1.10 17.09 -2.62
C PRO A 605 0.27 18.39 -2.69
N PRO A 606 0.76 19.59 -2.31
CA PRO A 606 0.01 20.85 -2.47
C PRO A 606 -0.30 21.21 -3.93
N ILE A 607 0.52 20.77 -4.88
CA ILE A 607 0.27 20.99 -6.32
C ILE A 607 -0.81 20.02 -6.83
N ALA A 608 -0.86 18.80 -6.31
CA ALA A 608 -1.99 17.89 -6.55
C ALA A 608 -3.29 18.46 -5.95
N ALA A 609 -3.25 19.03 -4.75
CA ALA A 609 -4.39 19.74 -4.15
C ALA A 609 -4.82 20.96 -4.98
N PHE A 610 -3.88 21.73 -5.52
CA PHE A 610 -4.16 22.81 -6.47
C PHE A 610 -4.88 22.30 -7.72
N LEU A 611 -4.36 21.26 -8.39
CA LEU A 611 -4.99 20.68 -9.58
C LEU A 611 -6.37 20.06 -9.27
N ALA A 612 -6.56 19.54 -8.07
CA ALA A 612 -7.84 19.04 -7.61
C ALA A 612 -8.87 20.18 -7.37
N ASN A 613 -8.44 21.31 -6.80
CA ASN A 613 -9.34 22.30 -6.21
C ASN A 613 -9.49 23.60 -7.02
N SER A 614 -8.47 24.08 -7.73
CA SER A 614 -8.44 25.44 -8.28
C SER A 614 -9.50 25.69 -9.38
N PRO A 615 -10.30 26.77 -9.29
CA PRO A 615 -11.24 27.16 -10.36
C PRO A 615 -10.55 27.65 -11.64
N LEU A 616 -9.22 27.84 -11.63
CA LEU A 616 -8.46 28.14 -12.85
C LEU A 616 -8.56 27.01 -13.88
N LEU A 617 -8.85 25.78 -13.47
CA LEU A 617 -9.03 24.63 -14.37
C LEU A 617 -10.43 24.53 -15.00
N ASP A 618 -11.33 25.47 -14.70
CA ASP A 618 -12.63 25.59 -15.37
C ASP A 618 -12.56 26.59 -16.55
N ASP A 619 -11.42 27.27 -16.73
CA ASP A 619 -11.11 28.16 -17.85
C ASP A 619 -10.57 27.35 -19.03
N THR A 620 -11.35 27.30 -20.12
CA THR A 620 -11.08 26.46 -21.32
C THR A 620 -9.81 26.84 -22.07
N ARG A 621 -9.13 27.93 -21.70
CA ARG A 621 -7.84 28.35 -22.27
C ARG A 621 -6.65 27.52 -21.78
N TYR A 622 -6.84 26.65 -20.79
CA TYR A 622 -5.79 25.76 -20.28
C TYR A 622 -5.98 24.31 -20.74
N ASP A 623 -5.12 23.86 -21.67
CA ASP A 623 -5.12 22.49 -22.18
C ASP A 623 -4.08 21.62 -21.47
N LEU A 624 -4.57 20.67 -20.67
CA LEU A 624 -3.74 19.71 -19.93
C LEU A 624 -3.68 18.32 -20.61
N SER A 625 -4.31 18.13 -21.77
CA SER A 625 -4.40 16.83 -22.49
C SER A 625 -3.04 16.28 -22.95
N SER A 626 -1.99 17.10 -22.95
CA SER A 626 -0.62 16.69 -23.24
C SER A 626 0.00 15.84 -22.13
N VAL A 627 -0.46 15.97 -20.87
CA VAL A 627 0.12 15.28 -19.71
C VAL A 627 -0.30 13.80 -19.69
N ARG A 628 0.64 12.92 -20.01
CA ARG A 628 0.48 11.46 -20.07
C ARG A 628 0.57 10.81 -18.69
N ASN A 629 1.51 11.26 -17.86
CA ASN A 629 1.71 10.74 -16.50
C ASN A 629 2.02 11.86 -15.49
N SER A 630 1.71 11.64 -14.21
CA SER A 630 2.18 12.49 -13.13
C SER A 630 2.58 11.64 -11.92
N MET A 631 3.68 12.04 -11.29
CA MET A 631 4.23 11.38 -10.11
C MET A 631 4.35 12.41 -9.01
N SER A 632 4.04 12.01 -7.79
CA SER A 632 4.28 12.79 -6.59
C SER A 632 5.08 11.94 -5.59
N GLY A 633 5.63 12.58 -4.56
CA GLY A 633 6.59 11.99 -3.64
C GLY A 633 7.15 13.03 -2.67
N GLY A 634 8.04 12.57 -1.78
CA GLY A 634 8.65 13.39 -0.72
C GLY A 634 7.72 13.72 0.45
N ALA A 635 6.40 13.51 0.31
CA ALA A 635 5.40 13.56 1.37
C ALA A 635 4.16 12.73 0.98
N ARG A 636 3.36 12.36 1.99
CA ARG A 636 2.08 11.64 1.86
C ARG A 636 1.07 12.44 1.01
N LEU A 637 0.21 11.74 0.27
CA LEU A 637 -0.81 12.35 -0.59
C LEU A 637 -2.13 11.56 -0.48
N ALA A 638 -3.20 12.26 -0.08
CA ALA A 638 -4.51 11.66 0.15
C ALA A 638 -5.15 11.14 -1.17
N PRO A 639 -5.60 9.87 -1.23
CA PRO A 639 -6.19 9.27 -2.45
C PRO A 639 -7.39 10.03 -3.02
N GLU A 640 -8.14 10.77 -2.20
CA GLU A 640 -9.25 11.63 -2.64
C GLU A 640 -8.78 12.80 -3.51
N ILE A 641 -7.62 13.40 -3.20
CA ILE A 641 -7.02 14.49 -3.99
C ILE A 641 -6.64 13.97 -5.38
N MET A 642 -5.93 12.86 -5.44
CA MET A 642 -5.47 12.24 -6.69
C MET A 642 -6.65 11.80 -7.56
N THR A 643 -7.67 11.22 -6.91
CA THR A 643 -8.97 10.90 -7.52
C THR A 643 -9.66 12.13 -8.12
N LYS A 644 -9.55 13.30 -7.46
CA LYS A 644 -10.14 14.56 -7.93
C LYS A 644 -9.33 15.18 -9.08
N VAL A 645 -7.99 15.13 -9.03
CA VAL A 645 -7.13 15.54 -10.17
C VAL A 645 -7.50 14.76 -11.43
N PHE A 646 -7.53 13.42 -11.38
CA PHE A 646 -7.91 12.63 -12.57
C PHE A 646 -9.31 12.99 -13.08
N ARG A 647 -10.30 13.12 -12.17
CA ARG A 647 -11.69 13.43 -12.56
C ARG A 647 -11.83 14.81 -13.23
N ARG A 648 -10.93 15.75 -12.94
CA ARG A 648 -10.94 17.11 -13.50
C ARG A 648 -10.07 17.28 -14.74
N CYS A 649 -8.88 16.69 -14.73
CA CYS A 649 -7.83 16.94 -15.72
C CYS A 649 -7.57 15.75 -16.67
N GLY A 650 -8.16 14.57 -16.41
CA GLY A 650 -7.80 13.30 -17.08
C GLY A 650 -6.44 12.72 -16.64
N ILE A 651 -5.61 13.51 -15.96
CA ILE A 651 -4.24 13.16 -15.55
C ILE A 651 -4.23 12.03 -14.52
N LEU A 652 -3.55 10.94 -14.85
CA LEU A 652 -3.06 9.97 -13.87
C LEU A 652 -1.86 10.58 -13.12
N VAL A 653 -2.14 11.30 -12.03
CA VAL A 653 -1.24 11.23 -10.87
C VAL A 653 -1.24 9.76 -10.44
N LYS A 654 -0.10 9.20 -10.00
CA LYS A 654 0.06 7.76 -9.65
C LYS A 654 -0.70 7.32 -8.38
N SER A 655 -2.03 7.44 -8.46
CA SER A 655 -3.11 6.74 -7.74
C SER A 655 -4.46 7.38 -8.11
N ARG A 656 -5.53 6.58 -8.25
CA ARG A 656 -6.92 7.05 -8.45
C ARG A 656 -7.96 5.99 -8.07
N ARG A 657 -8.88 6.28 -7.15
CA ARG A 657 -10.11 5.49 -6.99
C ARG A 657 -11.18 6.00 -7.98
N GLY A 658 -11.98 5.10 -8.55
CA GLY A 658 -12.79 5.38 -9.75
C GLY A 658 -13.87 6.49 -9.63
N SER A 659 -14.49 6.85 -10.75
CA SER A 659 -15.80 7.53 -10.77
C SER A 659 -16.90 6.52 -11.14
N ARG A 660 -18.14 6.81 -10.74
CA ARG A 660 -19.27 5.87 -10.68
C ARG A 660 -19.67 5.26 -12.04
N SER A 661 -19.87 3.96 -12.03
CA SER A 661 -21.25 3.43 -12.14
C SER A 661 -21.50 2.41 -11.00
N GLU A 662 -22.69 1.84 -10.93
CA GLU A 662 -23.28 1.35 -9.67
C GLU A 662 -22.92 -0.08 -9.23
N LYS A 663 -22.27 -0.23 -8.06
CA LYS A 663 -22.77 -0.93 -6.85
C LYS A 663 -21.65 -1.02 -5.80
N LYS A 664 -22.00 -1.16 -4.51
CA LYS A 664 -21.22 -0.54 -3.41
C LYS A 664 -20.64 -1.54 -2.40
N THR A 665 -19.68 -2.36 -2.82
CA THR A 665 -18.81 -3.15 -1.91
C THR A 665 -17.78 -2.25 -1.22
N ARG A 666 -17.52 -2.48 0.08
CA ARG A 666 -16.53 -1.72 0.86
C ARG A 666 -15.29 -2.57 1.12
N ILE A 667 -14.18 -2.22 0.49
CA ILE A 667 -12.83 -2.52 0.97
C ILE A 667 -12.35 -1.26 1.69
N THR A 668 -11.90 -1.39 2.94
CA THR A 668 -11.47 -0.27 3.79
C THR A 668 -10.01 -0.45 4.22
N THR A 669 -9.12 -0.22 3.27
CA THR A 669 -7.71 0.13 3.47
C THR A 669 -7.50 1.39 2.64
N ASP A 670 -7.84 2.55 3.22
CA ASP A 670 -7.81 3.84 2.54
C ASP A 670 -6.39 4.42 2.63
N GLU A 671 -5.43 3.70 2.05
CA GLU A 671 -3.98 3.94 2.14
C GLU A 671 -3.38 4.45 0.82
N GLU A 672 -2.06 4.53 0.75
CA GLU A 672 -1.34 5.61 0.06
C GLU A 672 -1.11 5.41 -1.45
N GLY A 673 -0.43 6.37 -2.08
CA GLY A 673 0.05 6.23 -3.45
C GLY A 673 0.96 7.37 -3.84
N ASN A 674 2.27 7.10 -3.99
CA ASN A 674 3.32 7.98 -4.50
C ASN A 674 4.68 7.25 -4.51
N GLY A 675 5.72 7.83 -5.12
CA GLY A 675 7.08 7.26 -5.07
C GLY A 675 7.74 7.44 -3.70
N TYR A 676 8.47 6.41 -3.23
CA TYR A 676 9.16 6.39 -1.93
C TYR A 676 10.69 6.42 -2.09
N GLY A 677 11.33 7.17 -1.19
CA GLY A 677 12.78 7.37 -1.16
C GLY A 677 13.21 8.34 -0.05
N LEU A 678 14.49 8.30 0.30
CA LEU A 678 15.12 9.12 1.34
C LEU A 678 16.36 9.82 0.76
N SER A 679 16.90 10.85 1.45
CA SER A 679 18.20 11.40 1.04
C SER A 679 19.31 10.36 1.25
N GLU A 680 19.14 9.56 2.30
CA GLU A 680 20.01 8.50 2.80
C GLU A 680 20.00 7.22 1.94
N ALA A 681 19.06 7.10 0.97
CA ALA A 681 18.89 5.91 0.12
C ALA A 681 18.66 6.21 -1.38
N GLY A 682 18.39 7.46 -1.75
CA GLY A 682 17.83 7.80 -3.06
C GLY A 682 16.40 7.26 -3.21
N HIS A 683 16.02 6.89 -4.43
CA HIS A 683 14.76 6.19 -4.69
C HIS A 683 14.78 4.74 -4.17
N VAL A 684 13.63 4.25 -3.70
CA VAL A 684 13.48 2.95 -3.01
C VAL A 684 12.36 2.11 -3.63
N ALA A 685 11.19 2.70 -3.88
CA ALA A 685 10.06 2.05 -4.52
C ALA A 685 9.22 3.04 -5.35
N ASN A 686 8.60 2.58 -6.43
CA ASN A 686 7.68 3.37 -7.25
C ASN A 686 6.56 2.50 -7.82
N GLN A 687 5.40 3.11 -8.06
CA GLN A 687 4.36 2.46 -8.86
C GLN A 687 4.81 2.34 -10.32
N VAL A 688 4.80 1.11 -10.86
CA VAL A 688 5.30 0.79 -12.22
C VAL A 688 4.15 0.87 -13.24
N GLY A 689 4.47 1.11 -14.51
CA GLY A 689 3.48 1.19 -15.59
C GLY A 689 2.91 2.59 -15.85
N VAL A 690 2.03 2.66 -16.85
CA VAL A 690 1.64 3.89 -17.57
C VAL A 690 0.15 3.99 -17.88
N THR A 691 -0.56 2.86 -17.96
CA THR A 691 -2.00 2.82 -18.19
C THR A 691 -2.75 2.96 -16.86
N PRO A 692 -4.05 3.32 -16.88
CA PRO A 692 -4.89 3.19 -15.69
C PRO A 692 -4.85 1.77 -15.12
N ALA A 693 -4.79 0.74 -15.97
CA ALA A 693 -4.89 -0.64 -15.54
C ALA A 693 -3.61 -1.19 -14.87
N ASP A 694 -2.45 -0.61 -15.14
CA ASP A 694 -1.20 -0.95 -14.44
C ASP A 694 -1.22 -0.34 -13.03
N LEU A 695 -1.72 0.89 -12.91
CA LEU A 695 -1.67 1.70 -11.69
C LEU A 695 -2.85 1.46 -10.74
N LEU A 696 -4.04 1.12 -11.25
CA LEU A 696 -5.25 0.83 -10.45
C LEU A 696 -5.12 -0.37 -9.49
N PRO A 697 -4.32 -1.41 -9.77
CA PRO A 697 -3.98 -2.44 -8.80
C PRO A 697 -3.02 -1.96 -7.70
N GLN A 698 -2.22 -0.91 -7.92
CA GLN A 698 -1.12 -0.46 -7.04
C GLN A 698 -1.55 0.64 -6.05
N LEU A 699 -2.83 1.01 -6.04
CA LEU A 699 -3.43 1.88 -5.02
C LEU A 699 -3.29 1.25 -3.63
N GLY A 700 -3.05 2.08 -2.60
CA GLY A 700 -2.67 1.62 -1.26
C GLY A 700 -1.17 1.52 -1.06
N THR A 701 -0.39 1.48 -2.15
CA THR A 701 1.04 1.16 -2.14
C THR A 701 1.88 2.32 -2.72
N VAL A 702 3.10 2.49 -2.23
CA VAL A 702 4.14 3.30 -2.91
C VAL A 702 4.72 2.59 -4.14
N GLY A 703 4.39 1.30 -4.30
CA GLY A 703 4.61 0.51 -5.51
C GLY A 703 5.65 -0.59 -5.34
N GLU A 704 6.30 -0.94 -6.44
CA GLU A 704 7.29 -2.00 -6.51
C GLU A 704 8.69 -1.51 -6.11
N VAL A 705 9.39 -2.37 -5.37
CA VAL A 705 10.76 -2.13 -4.91
C VAL A 705 11.71 -2.01 -6.11
N MET A 706 12.67 -1.11 -6.04
CA MET A 706 13.64 -0.90 -7.11
C MET A 706 14.60 -2.08 -7.31
N TYR A 707 15.10 -2.20 -8.54
CA TYR A 707 16.13 -3.19 -8.89
C TYR A 707 17.37 -3.03 -8.00
N GLY A 708 17.72 -4.11 -7.28
CA GLY A 708 18.85 -4.16 -6.36
C GLY A 708 18.68 -3.36 -5.05
N VAL A 709 17.47 -2.87 -4.77
CA VAL A 709 17.07 -2.47 -3.42
C VAL A 709 16.51 -3.68 -2.69
N GLU A 710 17.14 -4.07 -1.60
CA GLU A 710 16.64 -5.07 -0.67
C GLU A 710 15.80 -4.37 0.41
N LEU A 711 14.64 -4.96 0.76
CA LEU A 711 13.83 -4.53 1.90
C LEU A 711 13.75 -5.62 2.97
N ARG A 712 13.80 -5.18 4.22
CA ARG A 712 13.54 -5.95 5.44
C ARG A 712 12.49 -5.17 6.23
N ILE A 713 11.53 -5.85 6.86
CA ILE A 713 10.57 -5.21 7.77
C ILE A 713 10.65 -5.94 9.10
N ILE A 714 10.83 -5.20 10.19
CA ILE A 714 10.95 -5.74 11.56
C ILE A 714 9.83 -5.20 12.45
N PRO A 715 9.20 -6.02 13.32
CA PRO A 715 8.25 -5.52 14.31
C PRO A 715 8.92 -4.48 15.22
N VAL A 716 8.20 -3.41 15.59
CA VAL A 716 8.74 -2.32 16.40
C VAL A 716 9.19 -2.86 17.77
N GLY A 717 10.49 -2.70 18.08
CA GLY A 717 11.12 -3.23 19.30
C GLY A 717 11.64 -4.66 19.21
N ALA A 718 11.45 -5.37 18.10
CA ALA A 718 12.02 -6.70 17.88
C ALA A 718 13.36 -6.64 17.13
N PHE A 719 14.39 -7.31 17.64
CA PHE A 719 15.68 -7.43 16.96
C PHE A 719 15.66 -8.56 15.91
N LYS A 720 15.93 -8.21 14.66
CA LYS A 720 16.16 -9.11 13.49
C LYS A 720 15.01 -10.07 13.11
N GLN A 721 13.95 -10.22 13.90
CA GLN A 721 12.74 -10.95 13.49
C GLN A 721 12.09 -10.24 12.30
N LEU A 722 11.81 -10.99 11.23
CA LEU A 722 11.02 -10.49 10.11
C LEU A 722 9.54 -10.40 10.48
N ALA A 723 8.90 -9.29 10.12
CA ALA A 723 7.44 -9.22 10.10
C ALA A 723 6.90 -10.12 8.98
N SER A 724 5.72 -10.72 9.21
CA SER A 724 4.95 -11.35 8.14
C SER A 724 4.52 -10.33 7.08
N ARG A 725 4.24 -10.81 5.85
CA ARG A 725 3.57 -9.95 4.85
C ARG A 725 2.25 -9.44 5.42
N GLN A 726 1.84 -8.24 5.01
CA GLN A 726 0.66 -7.52 5.50
C GLN A 726 0.69 -7.20 7.01
N SER A 727 1.89 -7.12 7.61
CA SER A 727 2.07 -6.75 9.02
C SER A 727 2.99 -5.53 9.15
N GLU A 728 2.56 -4.53 9.92
CA GLU A 728 3.28 -3.27 10.13
C GLU A 728 4.59 -3.48 10.93
N GLY A 729 5.66 -2.82 10.48
CA GLY A 729 6.95 -2.77 11.16
C GLY A 729 7.83 -1.63 10.65
N GLU A 730 9.03 -1.47 11.21
CA GLU A 730 10.02 -0.53 10.66
C GLU A 730 10.57 -1.06 9.34
N ILE A 731 10.66 -0.17 8.34
CA ILE A 731 11.26 -0.46 7.04
C ILE A 731 12.78 -0.31 7.14
N LEU A 732 13.50 -1.38 6.83
CA LEU A 732 14.96 -1.44 6.69
C LEU A 732 15.32 -1.60 5.22
N ILE A 733 16.31 -0.83 4.74
CA ILE A 733 16.72 -0.79 3.34
C ILE A 733 18.19 -1.18 3.21
N ARG A 734 18.54 -2.04 2.24
CA ARG A 734 19.94 -2.21 1.79
C ARG A 734 20.01 -2.04 0.28
N SER A 735 20.95 -1.22 -0.20
CA SER A 735 21.04 -0.86 -1.62
C SER A 735 22.44 -0.32 -1.96
N PRO A 736 22.95 -0.52 -3.19
CA PRO A 736 24.10 0.23 -3.71
C PRO A 736 23.88 1.75 -3.82
N SER A 737 22.63 2.23 -3.67
CA SER A 737 22.27 3.66 -3.60
C SER A 737 22.25 4.26 -2.18
N LEU A 738 22.60 3.51 -1.14
CA LEU A 738 22.72 4.05 0.22
C LEU A 738 23.80 5.14 0.33
N MET A 739 23.60 6.06 1.28
CA MET A 739 24.63 7.00 1.71
C MET A 739 25.86 6.29 2.31
N ILE A 740 26.98 7.01 2.34
CA ILE A 740 28.15 6.61 3.15
C ILE A 740 27.90 6.85 4.64
N GLY A 741 27.18 7.93 4.98
CA GLY A 741 26.83 8.32 6.34
C GLY A 741 26.48 9.80 6.43
N TYR A 742 26.38 10.30 7.65
CA TYR A 742 26.23 11.73 7.94
C TYR A 742 27.59 12.40 8.13
N LEU A 743 27.79 13.53 7.45
CA LEU A 743 28.97 14.40 7.53
C LEU A 743 29.33 14.73 8.99
N ASP A 744 30.58 14.42 9.35
CA ASP A 744 31.19 14.66 10.66
C ASP A 744 30.35 14.19 11.87
N ASN A 745 29.49 13.16 11.68
CA ASN A 745 28.59 12.65 12.71
C ASN A 745 28.50 11.11 12.70
N PRO A 746 29.55 10.40 13.17
CA PRO A 746 29.61 8.94 13.11
C PRO A 746 28.60 8.26 14.06
N LEU A 747 28.23 8.92 15.15
CA LEU A 747 27.25 8.44 16.13
C LEU A 747 25.84 8.35 15.54
N GLU A 748 25.37 9.38 14.84
CA GLU A 748 24.06 9.30 14.18
C GLU A 748 24.10 8.42 12.91
N THR A 749 25.28 8.19 12.30
CA THR A 749 25.43 7.19 11.24
C THR A 749 25.25 5.77 11.79
N SER A 750 25.91 5.42 12.90
CA SER A 750 25.82 4.08 13.50
C SER A 750 24.45 3.77 14.12
N GLN A 751 23.68 4.81 14.49
CA GLN A 751 22.29 4.67 14.92
C GLN A 751 21.30 4.34 13.79
N VAL A 752 21.63 4.62 12.53
CA VAL A 752 20.73 4.35 11.38
C VAL A 752 21.25 3.28 10.43
N LEU A 753 22.56 3.07 10.32
CA LEU A 753 23.15 1.98 9.53
C LEU A 753 23.62 0.85 10.46
N ASP A 754 22.85 -0.24 10.55
CA ASP A 754 23.20 -1.42 11.38
C ASP A 754 24.49 -2.11 10.89
N GLN A 755 25.06 -3.06 11.64
CA GLN A 755 26.30 -3.75 11.22
C GLN A 755 26.16 -4.65 9.98
N GLU A 756 24.94 -5.07 9.59
CA GLU A 756 24.66 -5.92 8.41
C GLU A 756 24.50 -5.13 7.10
N GLY A 757 24.49 -3.80 7.17
CA GLY A 757 24.35 -2.90 6.01
C GLY A 757 22.93 -2.39 5.76
N TRP A 758 22.02 -2.49 6.73
CA TRP A 758 20.66 -2.00 6.63
C TRP A 758 20.54 -0.57 7.18
N LEU A 759 19.95 0.30 6.39
CA LEU A 759 19.42 1.59 6.82
C LEU A 759 18.07 1.39 7.50
N HIS A 760 18.02 1.60 8.82
CA HIS A 760 16.80 1.87 9.58
C HIS A 760 16.24 3.23 9.12
N THR A 761 15.10 3.22 8.44
CA THR A 761 14.52 4.45 7.86
C THR A 761 13.86 5.35 8.89
N GLY A 762 13.37 4.79 10.01
CA GLY A 762 12.42 5.46 10.88
C GLY A 762 10.99 5.58 10.29
N ASP A 763 10.74 5.06 9.09
CA ASP A 763 9.40 4.96 8.49
C ASP A 763 8.78 3.58 8.81
N LEU A 764 7.47 3.56 9.03
CA LEU A 764 6.68 2.34 9.25
C LEU A 764 5.98 1.91 7.97
N GLY A 765 5.81 0.60 7.78
CA GLY A 765 5.07 0.05 6.65
C GLY A 765 4.95 -1.47 6.63
N PHE A 766 4.44 -2.00 5.53
CA PHE A 766 4.30 -3.44 5.27
C PHE A 766 4.43 -3.78 3.77
N LEU A 767 4.72 -5.04 3.44
CA LEU A 767 4.57 -5.54 2.06
C LEU A 767 3.17 -6.15 1.86
N ASP A 768 2.49 -5.78 0.79
CA ASP A 768 1.16 -6.28 0.46
C ASP A 768 1.16 -7.73 -0.08
N GLY A 769 0.00 -8.23 -0.51
CA GLY A 769 -0.12 -9.59 -1.06
C GLY A 769 0.70 -9.85 -2.32
N PHE A 770 1.04 -8.80 -3.07
CA PHE A 770 1.82 -8.84 -4.30
C PHE A 770 3.31 -8.54 -4.08
N GLY A 771 3.71 -8.16 -2.85
CA GLY A 771 5.08 -7.79 -2.52
C GLY A 771 5.41 -6.31 -2.77
N ARG A 772 4.39 -5.46 -2.89
CA ARG A 772 4.53 -4.01 -3.05
C ARG A 772 4.55 -3.33 -1.68
N LEU A 773 5.29 -2.23 -1.56
CA LEU A 773 5.46 -1.54 -0.28
C LEU A 773 4.29 -0.61 0.00
N CYS A 774 3.74 -0.69 1.21
CA CYS A 774 2.82 0.29 1.80
C CYS A 774 3.56 1.02 2.92
N ILE A 775 3.44 2.36 2.99
CA ILE A 775 3.93 3.17 4.10
C ILE A 775 2.73 3.47 5.02
N THR A 776 2.94 3.47 6.33
CA THR A 776 1.87 3.62 7.33
C THR A 776 2.20 4.61 8.45
N GLY A 777 3.44 5.10 8.56
CA GLY A 777 3.77 6.18 9.50
C GLY A 777 5.26 6.48 9.63
N ARG A 778 5.61 7.25 10.67
CA ARG A 778 6.99 7.60 11.04
C ARG A 778 7.22 7.45 12.54
N LEU A 779 8.18 6.61 12.93
CA LEU A 779 8.55 6.36 14.32
C LEU A 779 8.89 7.64 15.10
N LYS A 780 9.43 8.67 14.44
CA LYS A 780 9.95 9.89 15.07
C LYS A 780 9.07 11.15 14.88
N GLU A 781 7.91 11.01 14.25
CA GLU A 781 6.89 12.08 14.10
C GLU A 781 5.57 11.77 14.83
N ILE A 782 5.44 10.55 15.38
CA ILE A 782 4.35 10.16 16.28
C ILE A 782 4.26 11.10 17.49
N ILE A 783 3.06 11.64 17.72
CA ILE A 783 2.70 12.45 18.88
C ILE A 783 2.38 11.50 20.05
N MET A 784 3.14 11.60 21.14
CA MET A 784 2.99 10.71 22.30
C MET A 784 1.96 11.25 23.30
N VAL A 785 0.69 10.89 23.09
CA VAL A 785 -0.42 11.31 23.95
C VAL A 785 -0.63 10.29 25.06
N LYS A 786 -0.12 10.57 26.27
CA LYS A 786 -0.26 9.72 27.47
C LYS A 786 0.15 8.26 27.23
N GLY A 787 1.22 8.06 26.45
CA GLY A 787 1.73 6.75 26.02
C GLY A 787 1.14 6.23 24.70
N PHE A 788 0.03 6.78 24.21
CA PHE A 788 -0.55 6.40 22.92
C PHE A 788 0.14 7.11 21.75
N GLN A 789 0.27 6.39 20.64
CA GLN A 789 0.94 6.85 19.43
C GLN A 789 -0.06 7.47 18.44
N VAL A 790 -0.02 8.80 18.26
CA VAL A 790 -0.93 9.52 17.34
C VAL A 790 -0.15 10.06 16.14
N SER A 791 -0.52 9.64 14.93
CA SER A 791 0.10 10.12 13.67
C SER A 791 -0.40 11.52 13.30
N PRO A 792 0.49 12.51 13.05
CA PRO A 792 0.07 13.84 12.58
C PRO A 792 -0.60 13.77 11.21
N SER A 793 -0.07 12.98 10.28
CA SER A 793 -0.58 12.93 8.90
C SER A 793 -1.98 12.33 8.80
N ASP A 794 -2.37 11.50 9.75
CA ASP A 794 -3.70 10.90 9.82
C ASP A 794 -4.72 12.00 10.21
N LEU A 795 -4.33 12.90 11.12
CA LEU A 795 -5.10 14.10 11.47
C LEU A 795 -5.11 15.11 10.33
N GLU A 796 -3.99 15.37 9.65
CA GLU A 796 -3.93 16.25 8.46
C GLU A 796 -4.85 15.74 7.34
N THR A 797 -4.76 14.45 7.03
CA THR A 797 -5.60 13.77 6.03
C THR A 797 -7.08 13.85 6.41
N LEU A 798 -7.42 13.71 7.69
CA LEU A 798 -8.78 13.85 8.18
C LEU A 798 -9.31 15.28 8.06
N ILE A 799 -8.53 16.28 8.50
CA ILE A 799 -8.92 17.69 8.50
C ILE A 799 -9.05 18.25 7.07
N SER A 800 -8.19 17.83 6.13
CA SER A 800 -8.23 18.23 4.72
C SER A 800 -9.50 17.80 3.95
N LYS A 801 -10.37 17.00 4.57
CA LYS A 801 -11.69 16.61 4.00
C LYS A 801 -12.74 17.73 4.14
N ILE A 802 -12.47 18.78 4.91
CA ILE A 802 -13.33 19.96 5.06
C ILE A 802 -13.10 20.93 3.90
N LYS A 803 -14.18 21.26 3.15
CA LYS A 803 -14.09 22.11 1.94
C LYS A 803 -13.53 23.52 2.17
N ALA A 804 -13.63 24.03 3.40
CA ALA A 804 -13.14 25.34 3.81
C ALA A 804 -11.68 25.30 4.32
N VAL A 805 -10.99 24.16 4.22
CA VAL A 805 -9.55 24.00 4.49
C VAL A 805 -8.80 23.91 3.17
N GLY A 806 -7.89 24.85 2.93
CA GLY A 806 -7.00 24.85 1.76
C GLY A 806 -5.70 24.07 2.00
N GLU A 807 -5.07 24.29 3.17
CA GLU A 807 -3.88 23.56 3.63
C GLU A 807 -4.01 23.30 5.16
N VAL A 808 -3.41 22.23 5.66
CA VAL A 808 -3.37 21.89 7.10
C VAL A 808 -2.03 21.24 7.45
N ALA A 809 -1.54 21.53 8.65
CA ALA A 809 -0.40 20.87 9.27
C ALA A 809 -0.70 20.57 10.74
N VAL A 810 -0.31 19.40 11.23
CA VAL A 810 -0.54 18.97 12.61
C VAL A 810 0.79 18.73 13.30
N THR A 811 0.88 19.19 14.54
CA THR A 811 2.11 19.13 15.35
C THR A 811 1.73 18.84 16.79
N SER A 812 2.68 18.36 17.59
CA SER A 812 2.47 18.26 19.03
C SER A 812 2.76 19.57 19.75
N PHE A 813 1.97 19.89 20.77
CA PHE A 813 2.39 20.74 21.88
C PHE A 813 2.57 19.87 23.14
N TYR A 814 3.47 20.26 24.04
CA TYR A 814 3.65 19.57 25.32
C TYR A 814 2.82 20.26 26.41
N CYS A 815 2.36 19.48 27.39
CA CYS A 815 1.38 19.88 28.39
C CYS A 815 1.95 19.51 29.78
N ASP A 816 2.65 20.45 30.41
CA ASP A 816 3.47 20.21 31.61
C ASP A 816 2.66 19.70 32.82
N ASP A 817 1.43 20.20 32.96
CA ASP A 817 0.45 19.78 33.99
C ASP A 817 0.04 18.30 33.89
N GLN A 818 0.26 17.68 32.74
CA GLN A 818 -0.15 16.30 32.42
C GLN A 818 1.00 15.46 31.85
N ALA A 819 2.24 15.98 31.88
CA ALA A 819 3.47 15.33 31.42
C ALA A 819 3.36 14.64 30.03
N THR A 820 2.63 15.23 29.09
CA THR A 820 2.22 14.59 27.82
C THR A 820 2.32 15.53 26.63
N GLU A 821 2.51 14.99 25.43
CA GLU A 821 2.16 15.72 24.21
C GLU A 821 0.65 15.60 23.91
N PHE A 822 0.13 16.54 23.13
CA PHE A 822 -1.21 16.56 22.55
C PHE A 822 -1.15 17.20 21.15
N PRO A 823 -2.04 16.85 20.21
CA PRO A 823 -2.04 17.45 18.87
C PRO A 823 -2.63 18.87 18.84
N ARG A 824 -1.99 19.73 18.05
CA ARG A 824 -2.34 21.10 17.67
C ARG A 824 -2.39 21.18 16.14
N ALA A 825 -3.46 21.76 15.59
CA ALA A 825 -3.61 21.94 14.15
C ALA A 825 -3.42 23.40 13.73
N TYR A 826 -2.62 23.61 12.70
CA TYR A 826 -2.50 24.87 11.96
C TYR A 826 -3.21 24.70 10.63
N VAL A 827 -4.06 25.65 10.26
CA VAL A 827 -5.00 25.52 9.14
C VAL A 827 -5.01 26.81 8.33
N VAL A 828 -4.91 26.67 7.00
CA VAL A 828 -5.18 27.75 6.04
C VAL A 828 -6.62 27.59 5.56
N PRO A 829 -7.52 28.55 5.84
CA PRO A 829 -8.88 28.51 5.30
C PRO A 829 -8.91 28.64 3.77
N GLN A 830 -10.05 28.33 3.16
CA GLN A 830 -10.29 28.54 1.72
C GLN A 830 -11.68 29.15 1.49
N GLY A 831 -11.78 30.07 0.52
CA GLY A 831 -13.04 30.73 0.17
C GLY A 831 -13.37 31.87 1.13
N ASP A 832 -14.64 31.98 1.52
CA ASP A 832 -15.13 33.10 2.34
C ASP A 832 -14.46 33.16 3.72
N ASP A 833 -14.08 32.01 4.29
CA ASP A 833 -13.35 31.93 5.56
C ASP A 833 -11.90 32.45 5.44
N LEU A 834 -11.29 32.36 4.25
CA LEU A 834 -9.98 32.97 4.00
C LEU A 834 -10.10 34.49 3.84
N ALA A 835 -11.16 34.96 3.19
CA ALA A 835 -11.48 36.38 3.15
C ALA A 835 -11.71 36.93 4.57
N ALA A 836 -12.49 36.22 5.40
CA ALA A 836 -12.71 36.59 6.81
C ALA A 836 -11.38 36.67 7.59
N LEU A 837 -10.48 35.68 7.43
CA LEU A 837 -9.18 35.70 8.10
C LEU A 837 -8.32 36.90 7.68
N CYS A 838 -8.21 37.17 6.38
CA CYS A 838 -7.44 38.32 5.88
C CYS A 838 -8.02 39.67 6.33
N GLU A 839 -9.35 39.78 6.35
CA GLU A 839 -10.10 40.97 6.82
C GLU A 839 -9.79 41.25 8.30
N ILE A 840 -9.88 40.23 9.17
CA ILE A 840 -9.59 40.34 10.60
C ILE A 840 -8.10 40.62 10.87
N VAL A 841 -7.18 39.96 10.17
CA VAL A 841 -5.73 40.19 10.35
C VAL A 841 -5.32 41.59 9.90
N SER A 842 -6.05 42.19 8.95
CA SER A 842 -5.80 43.56 8.49
C SER A 842 -6.40 44.65 9.40
N SER A 843 -7.32 44.31 10.32
CA SER A 843 -8.16 45.30 11.03
C SER A 843 -7.54 45.94 12.28
N SER A 844 -6.21 45.94 12.42
CA SER A 844 -5.46 46.39 13.61
C SER A 844 -5.68 45.55 14.89
N HIS A 845 -4.62 45.40 15.68
CA HIS A 845 -4.35 44.12 16.35
C HIS A 845 -5.08 43.83 17.68
N GLN A 846 -5.93 44.73 18.20
CA GLN A 846 -6.41 44.66 19.61
C GLN A 846 -7.83 44.13 19.85
N GLN A 847 -8.73 44.08 18.85
CA GLN A 847 -10.14 43.67 19.06
C GLN A 847 -10.67 42.59 18.09
N PHE A 848 -9.81 41.73 17.55
CA PHE A 848 -10.17 40.68 16.57
C PHE A 848 -11.37 39.81 16.98
N ARG A 849 -11.60 39.59 18.29
CA ARG A 849 -12.72 38.81 18.82
C ARG A 849 -14.10 39.44 18.58
N HIS A 850 -14.17 40.76 18.37
CA HIS A 850 -15.39 41.52 18.14
C HIS A 850 -15.69 41.73 16.65
N HIS A 851 -14.79 41.28 15.75
CA HIS A 851 -14.97 41.46 14.31
C HIS A 851 -16.20 40.67 13.81
N PRO A 852 -17.10 41.24 12.98
CA PRO A 852 -18.37 40.60 12.59
C PRO A 852 -18.27 39.21 11.96
N ARG A 853 -17.08 38.90 11.41
CA ARG A 853 -16.73 37.63 10.74
C ARG A 853 -15.91 36.65 11.60
N HIS A 854 -15.53 37.02 12.82
CA HIS A 854 -14.82 36.13 13.74
C HIS A 854 -15.64 34.87 14.09
N LYS A 855 -16.98 34.99 14.06
CA LYS A 855 -17.92 33.86 14.17
C LYS A 855 -17.76 32.80 13.07
N ASP A 856 -17.35 33.21 11.87
CA ASP A 856 -17.20 32.33 10.70
C ASP A 856 -15.97 31.43 10.91
N LEU A 857 -14.87 32.04 11.38
CA LEU A 857 -13.66 31.32 11.82
C LEU A 857 -13.90 30.37 13.00
N ILE A 858 -14.72 30.76 13.98
CA ILE A 858 -15.14 29.86 15.07
C ILE A 858 -15.92 28.66 14.52
N LYS A 859 -16.84 28.88 13.58
CA LYS A 859 -17.62 27.82 12.93
C LYS A 859 -16.72 26.83 12.19
N LEU A 860 -15.70 27.31 11.46
CA LEU A 860 -14.69 26.46 10.82
C LEU A 860 -13.90 25.63 11.86
N ALA A 861 -13.41 26.25 12.92
CA ALA A 861 -12.67 25.56 13.99
C ALA A 861 -13.53 24.49 14.70
N LEU A 862 -14.82 24.75 14.93
CA LEU A 862 -15.75 23.79 15.50
C LEU A 862 -16.03 22.61 14.55
N GLN A 863 -16.17 22.84 13.23
CA GLN A 863 -16.30 21.76 12.25
C GLN A 863 -15.05 20.86 12.19
N ILE A 864 -13.85 21.46 12.29
CA ILE A 864 -12.59 20.73 12.35
C ILE A 864 -12.51 19.87 13.63
N LYS A 865 -12.87 20.44 14.78
CA LYS A 865 -12.97 19.73 16.06
C LYS A 865 -13.93 18.55 15.99
N GLU A 866 -15.14 18.76 15.48
CA GLU A 866 -16.19 17.74 15.37
C GLU A 866 -15.78 16.60 14.43
N LEU A 867 -15.17 16.91 13.27
CA LEU A 867 -14.69 15.89 12.34
C LEU A 867 -13.55 15.04 12.94
N VAL A 868 -12.63 15.67 13.68
CA VAL A 868 -11.56 14.94 14.37
C VAL A 868 -12.13 14.06 15.48
N GLU A 869 -12.92 14.63 16.39
CA GLU A 869 -13.50 13.90 17.53
C GLU A 869 -14.46 12.76 17.12
N SER A 870 -15.10 12.85 15.95
CA SER A 870 -16.04 11.83 15.44
C SER A 870 -15.42 10.72 14.61
N GLN A 871 -14.16 10.82 14.16
CA GLN A 871 -13.49 9.80 13.34
C GLN A 871 -12.27 9.16 14.02
N MET A 872 -11.55 9.90 14.87
CA MET A 872 -10.31 9.41 15.52
C MET A 872 -10.53 8.45 16.71
N VAL A 873 -11.77 8.03 16.98
CA VAL A 873 -12.09 7.03 18.02
C VAL A 873 -11.78 5.59 17.56
N HIS A 874 -11.51 5.38 16.27
CA HIS A 874 -11.48 4.03 15.65
C HIS A 874 -10.15 3.63 14.97
N TYR A 875 -9.02 4.28 15.28
CA TYR A 875 -7.75 4.04 14.55
C TYR A 875 -6.63 3.42 15.39
N LYS A 876 -5.92 2.47 14.75
CA LYS A 876 -4.79 1.63 15.22
C LYS A 876 -5.00 0.88 16.55
N TRP A 877 -5.18 -0.44 16.45
CA TRP A 877 -4.19 -1.46 16.89
C TRP A 877 -4.62 -2.85 16.41
N SER A 878 -3.68 -3.62 15.85
CA SER A 878 -3.84 -5.06 15.60
C SER A 878 -2.62 -5.78 16.14
N VAL A 879 -2.83 -6.88 16.89
CA VAL A 879 -1.74 -7.65 17.51
C VAL A 879 -1.48 -8.89 16.64
N ASN A 880 -0.25 -8.99 16.12
CA ASN A 880 0.13 -10.04 15.17
C ASN A 880 0.95 -11.14 15.86
N THR A 881 0.39 -12.34 15.97
CA THR A 881 1.00 -13.47 16.70
C THR A 881 1.56 -14.53 15.75
N SER A 882 2.88 -14.77 15.80
CA SER A 882 3.44 -16.07 15.35
C SER A 882 4.82 -16.35 15.94
N TYR A 883 4.86 -17.31 16.87
CA TYR A 883 6.00 -18.20 17.08
C TYR A 883 5.47 -19.55 17.59
N HIS A 884 5.79 -20.62 16.86
CA HIS A 884 5.52 -22.01 17.25
C HIS A 884 6.86 -22.75 17.37
N PRO A 885 6.90 -23.80 18.21
CA PRO A 885 7.64 -24.99 17.82
C PRO A 885 6.81 -26.28 17.96
N ALA A 886 6.70 -26.98 16.82
CA ALA A 886 6.62 -28.44 16.63
C ALA A 886 5.50 -29.29 17.29
N PRO A 887 5.13 -30.45 16.68
CA PRO A 887 4.06 -31.33 17.17
C PRO A 887 4.55 -32.66 17.76
N LEU A 888 3.71 -33.30 18.59
CA LEU A 888 3.74 -34.75 18.81
C LEU A 888 2.36 -35.38 18.55
N ALA A 889 2.41 -36.33 17.61
CA ALA A 889 1.41 -37.20 16.98
C ALA A 889 0.24 -37.82 17.80
N VAL A 890 -0.57 -38.59 17.08
CA VAL A 890 -1.56 -39.62 17.54
C VAL A 890 -2.93 -39.07 18.01
N CYS A 891 -4.10 -39.58 17.58
CA CYS A 891 -4.56 -40.22 16.33
C CYS A 891 -6.11 -40.31 16.33
N VAL A 892 -6.68 -40.88 15.27
CA VAL A 892 -8.05 -41.45 15.12
C VAL A 892 -9.24 -40.48 14.97
N SER A 893 -10.05 -40.79 13.96
CA SER A 893 -11.36 -40.21 13.55
C SER A 893 -12.52 -41.03 14.19
N PRO A 894 -13.76 -41.14 13.64
CA PRO A 894 -14.56 -40.28 12.77
C PRO A 894 -16.01 -40.03 13.32
N GLY A 895 -16.85 -39.32 12.55
CA GLY A 895 -18.32 -39.22 12.76
C GLY A 895 -18.82 -37.78 12.52
N GLN A 896 -19.35 -37.43 11.33
CA GLN A 896 -20.74 -37.61 10.87
C GLN A 896 -21.81 -36.93 11.76
N SER A 897 -22.73 -36.10 11.25
CA SER A 897 -22.89 -35.56 9.87
C SER A 897 -23.86 -34.34 9.84
N ASN A 898 -23.92 -33.64 8.68
CA ASN A 898 -25.14 -33.12 7.97
C ASN A 898 -26.33 -32.48 8.76
N ARG A 899 -27.07 -31.47 8.25
CA ARG A 899 -27.12 -30.78 6.93
C ARG A 899 -28.06 -29.56 6.96
N THR A 900 -27.65 -28.43 6.35
CA THR A 900 -28.52 -27.44 5.63
C THR A 900 -29.69 -26.75 6.41
N PHE A 901 -30.41 -25.73 5.90
CA PHE A 901 -30.36 -24.99 4.62
C PHE A 901 -30.07 -23.48 4.84
N THR A 902 -30.70 -22.54 4.13
CA THR A 902 -30.31 -21.11 4.07
C THR A 902 -31.35 -20.21 3.35
N LYS A 903 -31.07 -18.88 3.24
CA LYS A 903 -31.71 -17.81 2.41
C LYS A 903 -33.03 -17.19 2.93
N TYR A 904 -33.43 -15.94 2.60
CA TYR A 904 -32.87 -14.94 1.65
C TYR A 904 -33.28 -13.45 1.97
N ILE A 905 -32.54 -12.50 1.37
CA ILE A 905 -32.96 -11.19 0.79
C ILE A 905 -33.27 -9.92 1.64
N PHE A 906 -32.65 -8.85 1.15
CA PHE A 906 -32.84 -7.38 1.19
C PHE A 906 -34.29 -6.82 1.36
N CYS A 907 -34.55 -5.52 1.62
CA CYS A 907 -33.82 -4.31 1.19
C CYS A 907 -34.21 -3.01 1.99
N SER A 908 -33.35 -1.97 1.93
CA SER A 908 -33.68 -0.51 1.94
C SER A 908 -34.55 0.15 3.04
N PHE A 909 -34.43 1.45 3.39
CA PHE A 909 -33.33 2.43 3.40
C PHE A 909 -33.78 3.69 4.21
N ARG A 910 -32.82 4.54 4.65
CA ARG A 910 -32.95 5.99 5.02
C ARG A 910 -33.33 6.41 6.48
N HIS A 911 -32.46 7.29 6.99
CA HIS A 911 -32.65 8.46 7.90
C HIS A 911 -33.03 8.26 9.40
N ALA A 912 -32.08 8.67 10.27
CA ALA A 912 -32.12 9.77 11.26
C ALA A 912 -33.32 9.91 12.26
N PRO A 913 -33.16 10.62 13.41
CA PRO A 913 -32.01 11.41 13.88
C PRO A 913 -31.31 10.86 15.15
N THR A 914 -30.40 11.65 15.71
CA THR A 914 -29.65 11.43 16.97
C THR A 914 -30.41 11.97 18.19
N ASP A 915 -30.11 11.43 19.38
CA ASP A 915 -29.54 12.19 20.52
C ASP A 915 -29.52 11.35 21.81
N SER A 916 -28.34 11.22 22.46
CA SER A 916 -28.18 10.74 23.85
C SER A 916 -26.73 10.97 24.35
N PRO A 917 -26.48 11.48 25.58
CA PRO A 917 -25.20 12.09 25.95
C PRO A 917 -24.23 11.19 26.76
N ILE A 918 -23.92 9.97 26.30
CA ILE A 918 -23.10 9.01 27.08
C ILE A 918 -21.64 8.84 26.58
N CYS A 919 -21.27 9.35 25.39
CA CYS A 919 -19.92 9.25 24.79
C CYS A 919 -18.80 10.08 25.48
N SER A 920 -18.77 10.13 26.82
CA SER A 920 -18.05 11.16 27.58
C SER A 920 -16.76 10.73 28.28
N SER A 921 -16.51 9.44 28.58
CA SER A 921 -15.38 9.01 29.42
C SER A 921 -14.12 8.56 28.65
N PHE A 922 -14.20 7.49 27.84
CA PHE A 922 -13.00 6.83 27.30
C PHE A 922 -12.47 7.34 25.94
N ALA A 923 -13.30 8.02 25.13
CA ALA A 923 -12.91 8.51 23.79
C ALA A 923 -12.19 9.89 23.83
N ARG A 924 -11.08 10.02 24.58
CA ARG A 924 -10.48 11.35 24.90
C ARG A 924 -8.98 11.56 24.64
N HIS A 925 -8.25 10.58 24.11
CA HIS A 925 -6.82 10.74 23.80
C HIS A 925 -6.58 11.46 22.46
N ASN A 926 -7.25 11.03 21.38
CA ASN A 926 -7.02 11.54 20.02
C ASN A 926 -7.75 12.87 19.72
N ARG A 927 -7.76 13.81 20.67
CA ARG A 927 -8.44 15.12 20.55
C ARG A 927 -7.44 16.23 20.27
N LEU A 928 -7.78 17.16 19.36
CA LEU A 928 -7.08 18.43 19.17
C LEU A 928 -7.21 19.30 20.43
N ARG A 929 -6.39 19.07 21.46
CA ARG A 929 -6.39 19.89 22.68
C ARG A 929 -5.56 21.16 22.53
N GLY A 930 -4.68 21.25 21.54
CA GLY A 930 -3.78 22.39 21.36
C GLY A 930 -4.42 23.59 20.67
N ASN A 931 -5.74 23.74 20.73
CA ASN A 931 -6.52 24.70 19.94
C ASN A 931 -6.31 24.52 18.42
N ILE A 932 -6.92 25.42 17.63
CA ILE A 932 -6.68 25.52 16.18
C ILE A 932 -6.16 26.92 15.90
N ILE A 933 -5.06 27.01 15.15
CA ILE A 933 -4.48 28.28 14.71
C ILE A 933 -4.79 28.47 13.23
N LEU A 934 -5.63 29.46 12.92
CA LEU A 934 -6.03 29.82 11.56
C LEU A 934 -5.03 30.84 11.01
N THR A 935 -4.31 30.49 9.95
CA THR A 935 -3.21 31.30 9.40
C THR A 935 -3.34 31.47 7.88
N SER A 936 -2.73 32.52 7.32
CA SER A 936 -2.84 32.85 5.90
C SER A 936 -2.06 31.91 4.98
N HIS A 937 -1.08 31.16 5.52
CA HIS A 937 -0.23 30.23 4.79
C HIS A 937 0.43 29.24 5.75
N ILE A 938 0.77 28.04 5.27
CA ILE A 938 1.65 27.11 6.00
C ILE A 938 3.04 27.10 5.33
N PRO A 939 4.11 27.47 6.04
CA PRO A 939 5.46 27.48 5.49
C PRO A 939 5.95 26.08 5.09
N LYS A 940 6.52 25.98 3.89
CA LYS A 940 6.92 24.70 3.31
C LYS A 940 8.26 24.26 3.90
N SER A 941 8.21 23.19 4.71
CA SER A 941 9.39 22.56 5.31
C SER A 941 9.44 21.07 4.94
N PRO A 942 10.63 20.49 4.67
CA PRO A 942 10.78 19.05 4.50
C PRO A 942 10.73 18.24 5.81
N SER A 943 10.42 18.87 6.95
CA SER A 943 10.52 18.28 8.28
C SER A 943 9.33 18.62 9.19
N GLY A 944 8.69 17.62 9.79
CA GLY A 944 7.65 17.86 10.80
C GLY A 944 8.13 18.68 12.02
N LYS A 945 9.40 18.56 12.41
CA LYS A 945 9.95 19.29 13.57
C LYS A 945 10.37 20.74 13.25
N VAL A 946 10.94 20.99 12.07
CA VAL A 946 11.19 22.38 11.62
C VAL A 946 9.86 23.08 11.34
N LEU A 947 8.88 22.36 10.76
CA LEU A 947 7.50 22.82 10.62
C LEU A 947 6.88 23.18 11.98
N LYS A 948 6.98 22.32 13.01
CA LYS A 948 6.58 22.63 14.41
C LYS A 948 7.24 23.91 14.95
N ARG A 949 8.53 24.14 14.69
CA ARG A 949 9.24 25.36 15.13
C ARG A 949 8.73 26.61 14.38
N ILE A 950 8.64 26.57 13.05
CA ILE A 950 8.18 27.72 12.26
C ILE A 950 6.71 28.05 12.57
N LEU A 951 5.84 27.05 12.67
CA LEU A 951 4.44 27.23 13.02
C LEU A 951 4.27 27.79 14.44
N SER A 952 5.13 27.44 15.40
CA SER A 952 5.12 28.06 16.73
C SER A 952 5.44 29.57 16.73
N THR A 953 5.99 30.10 15.63
CA THR A 953 6.27 31.53 15.43
C THR A 953 5.32 32.22 14.44
N ILE A 954 4.32 31.50 13.89
CA ILE A 954 3.47 32.05 12.82
C ILE A 954 2.33 32.91 13.37
N GLN A 955 2.08 34.05 12.73
CA GLN A 955 0.89 34.85 13.03
C GLN A 955 -0.38 34.15 12.49
N GLY A 956 -1.40 34.12 13.34
CA GLY A 956 -2.69 33.48 13.06
C GLY A 956 -3.64 33.68 14.22
N ILE A 957 -4.92 33.36 14.02
CA ILE A 957 -5.96 33.49 15.03
C ILE A 957 -6.12 32.13 15.73
N GLU A 958 -5.74 32.06 17.00
CA GLU A 958 -5.96 30.87 17.83
C GLU A 958 -7.41 30.83 18.33
N ILE A 959 -8.17 29.81 17.88
CA ILE A 959 -9.53 29.55 18.33
C ILE A 959 -9.51 28.48 19.44
N PRO A 960 -9.88 28.81 20.70
CA PRO A 960 -9.84 27.87 21.80
C PRO A 960 -10.96 26.83 21.70
N LEU A 961 -10.58 25.54 21.67
CA LEU A 961 -11.54 24.44 21.44
C LEU A 961 -12.24 23.92 22.71
N TYR A 962 -11.66 24.18 23.88
CA TYR A 962 -12.23 23.85 25.19
C TYR A 962 -11.94 25.00 26.16
N PRO A 963 -12.71 26.09 26.13
CA PRO A 963 -12.52 27.17 27.09
C PRO A 963 -12.81 26.68 28.52
N GLY A 964 -12.03 27.18 29.48
CA GLY A 964 -12.20 26.84 30.90
C GLY A 964 -13.55 27.27 31.48
N GLN A 965 -13.85 26.81 32.70
CA GLN A 965 -15.18 26.90 33.33
C GLN A 965 -15.79 28.32 33.46
N ASN A 966 -15.01 29.38 33.24
CA ASN A 966 -15.46 30.77 33.36
C ASN A 966 -16.03 31.38 32.05
N ALA A 967 -15.99 30.68 30.91
CA ALA A 967 -16.39 31.24 29.61
C ALA A 967 -17.89 31.07 29.26
N LYS A 968 -18.82 31.42 30.17
CA LYS A 968 -20.28 31.24 29.97
C LYS A 968 -20.91 32.12 28.87
N ILE A 969 -20.20 33.11 28.34
CA ILE A 969 -20.79 34.22 27.57
C ILE A 969 -21.14 33.84 26.11
N ILE A 970 -20.42 32.92 25.47
CA ILE A 970 -20.55 32.68 24.02
C ILE A 970 -21.74 31.75 23.65
N LEU A 971 -22.12 30.82 24.54
CA LEU A 971 -23.15 29.81 24.25
C LEU A 971 -24.60 30.31 24.41
N ALA A 972 -24.82 31.46 25.07
CA ALA A 972 -26.16 32.00 25.31
C ALA A 972 -26.86 32.50 24.03
N ALA A 973 -26.12 32.89 23.00
CA ALA A 973 -26.65 33.59 21.82
C ALA A 973 -27.43 32.71 20.81
N LEU A 974 -27.49 31.39 21.01
CA LEU A 974 -28.07 30.44 20.03
C LEU A 974 -29.33 29.70 20.52
N ALA A 975 -29.73 29.87 21.79
CA ALA A 975 -30.80 29.06 22.41
C ALA A 975 -32.24 29.59 22.18
N ALA A 976 -32.42 30.70 21.44
CA ALA A 976 -33.64 31.49 21.48
C ALA A 976 -34.74 31.14 20.45
N TYR A 977 -34.56 30.14 19.57
CA TYR A 977 -35.50 29.82 18.48
C TYR A 977 -35.73 28.31 18.28
N SER A 978 -36.70 27.72 18.99
CA SER A 978 -37.68 26.73 18.45
C SER A 978 -38.56 26.12 19.55
N SER A 979 -39.87 26.42 19.53
CA SER A 979 -40.86 25.77 20.42
C SER A 979 -42.29 25.85 19.84
N VAL A 980 -42.79 24.75 19.27
CA VAL A 980 -44.21 24.57 18.89
C VAL A 980 -44.63 23.10 19.17
N GLN A 981 -45.89 22.88 19.54
CA GLN A 981 -46.51 21.58 19.88
C GLN A 981 -46.43 20.55 18.73
N CYS A 982 -46.29 19.23 18.95
CA CYS A 982 -46.97 18.25 19.83
C CYS A 982 -48.34 17.73 19.33
N ALA A 983 -48.36 16.45 18.93
CA ALA A 983 -49.54 15.57 18.82
C ALA A 983 -49.09 14.09 18.99
N HIS A 984 -50.00 13.18 19.39
CA HIS A 984 -49.69 11.77 19.72
C HIS A 984 -50.14 10.77 18.65
N HIS A 985 -49.43 9.63 18.53
CA HIS A 985 -50.00 8.26 18.60
C HIS A 985 -48.86 7.22 18.81
N PRO A 986 -49.16 5.98 19.30
CA PRO A 986 -48.15 5.08 19.90
C PRO A 986 -47.40 4.14 18.93
N LYS A 987 -46.46 3.37 19.50
CA LYS A 987 -45.38 2.62 18.81
C LYS A 987 -45.75 1.17 18.44
N ALA A 988 -45.17 0.66 17.34
CA ALA A 988 -44.47 -0.64 17.29
C ALA A 988 -43.66 -0.77 15.98
N SER A 989 -42.44 -1.30 15.91
CA SER A 989 -41.39 -1.39 16.94
C SER A 989 -40.01 -1.21 16.27
N LYS A 990 -39.15 -0.33 16.82
CA LYS A 990 -37.70 -0.31 16.51
C LYS A 990 -37.01 -1.16 17.56
N HIS A 991 -36.09 -2.04 17.19
CA HIS A 991 -35.41 -2.93 18.15
C HIS A 991 -34.57 -2.11 19.14
N PRO A 992 -34.91 -2.12 20.44
CA PRO A 992 -34.08 -1.50 21.47
C PRO A 992 -32.94 -2.45 21.83
N VAL A 993 -31.77 -1.89 22.11
CA VAL A 993 -30.89 -2.46 23.14
C VAL A 993 -31.37 -1.85 24.45
N PHE A 994 -31.65 -2.69 25.44
CA PHE A 994 -32.26 -2.24 26.69
C PHE A 994 -31.19 -1.87 27.71
N THR A 995 -31.19 -0.62 28.18
CA THR A 995 -30.25 -0.11 29.20
C THR A 995 -30.94 0.23 30.52
N THR A 996 -32.27 0.37 30.54
CA THR A 996 -33.09 0.72 31.72
C THR A 996 -34.36 -0.14 31.75
N CYS A 997 -34.91 -0.37 32.94
CA CYS A 997 -36.21 -1.02 33.09
C CYS A 997 -37.38 -0.19 32.52
N SER A 998 -38.47 -0.88 32.18
CA SER A 998 -39.68 -0.33 31.56
C SER A 998 -40.60 0.42 32.53
N LYS A 999 -40.51 0.17 33.84
CA LYS A 999 -41.34 0.78 34.89
C LYS A 999 -40.53 1.69 35.81
N PRO A 1000 -40.95 2.93 36.10
CA PRO A 1000 -40.37 3.72 37.20
C PRO A 1000 -40.39 2.95 38.53
N GLY A 1001 -39.39 3.20 39.37
CA GLY A 1001 -39.19 2.52 40.65
C GLY A 1001 -38.51 1.15 40.57
N THR A 1002 -38.34 0.58 39.37
CA THR A 1002 -37.74 -0.77 39.20
C THR A 1002 -36.26 -0.73 38.85
N LEU A 1003 -35.51 -1.74 39.29
CA LEU A 1003 -34.08 -1.88 39.02
C LEU A 1003 -33.66 -3.35 38.85
N ALA A 1004 -32.91 -3.63 37.79
CA ALA A 1004 -32.28 -4.94 37.60
C ALA A 1004 -30.83 -4.97 38.08
N LEU A 1005 -30.53 -5.87 39.01
CA LEU A 1005 -29.16 -6.22 39.40
C LEU A 1005 -28.61 -7.30 38.44
N THR A 1006 -27.55 -6.95 37.73
CA THR A 1006 -26.97 -7.81 36.70
C THR A 1006 -25.48 -8.06 36.94
N PHE A 1007 -25.03 -9.24 36.54
CA PHE A 1007 -23.76 -9.84 36.92
C PHE A 1007 -23.11 -10.48 35.68
N ASP A 1008 -21.88 -10.08 35.36
CA ASP A 1008 -21.13 -10.48 34.16
C ASP A 1008 -19.82 -11.25 34.48
N ASP A 1009 -19.29 -11.92 33.45
CA ASP A 1009 -18.12 -12.81 33.44
C ASP A 1009 -18.31 -14.22 34.06
N GLY A 1010 -19.51 -14.59 34.48
CA GLY A 1010 -19.83 -15.93 35.01
C GLY A 1010 -19.57 -17.10 34.03
N PRO A 1011 -19.43 -18.35 34.54
CA PRO A 1011 -19.61 -18.73 35.93
C PRO A 1011 -18.32 -18.56 36.73
N TYR A 1012 -18.44 -18.07 37.97
CA TYR A 1012 -17.30 -17.91 38.86
C TYR A 1012 -17.63 -18.18 40.32
N LYS A 1013 -16.59 -18.40 41.13
CA LYS A 1013 -16.73 -18.93 42.48
C LYS A 1013 -17.50 -18.07 43.49
N TYR A 1014 -17.69 -16.77 43.23
CA TYR A 1014 -18.52 -15.91 44.08
C TYR A 1014 -19.96 -15.78 43.57
N GLN A 1015 -20.31 -16.38 42.42
CA GLN A 1015 -21.68 -16.43 41.90
C GLN A 1015 -22.62 -17.08 42.91
N ASN A 1016 -22.21 -18.17 43.55
CA ASN A 1016 -23.01 -18.84 44.60
C ASN A 1016 -23.11 -17.98 45.88
N GLU A 1017 -22.06 -17.22 46.24
CA GLU A 1017 -22.15 -16.27 47.36
C GLU A 1017 -23.19 -15.16 47.08
N ILE A 1018 -23.24 -14.65 45.84
CA ILE A 1018 -24.21 -13.64 45.40
C ILE A 1018 -25.62 -14.23 45.28
N SER A 1019 -25.76 -15.38 44.61
CA SER A 1019 -27.05 -16.04 44.37
C SER A 1019 -27.75 -16.43 45.65
N ASN A 1020 -27.00 -16.96 46.63
CA ASN A 1020 -27.53 -17.24 47.97
C ASN A 1020 -27.94 -15.94 48.69
N TYR A 1021 -27.07 -14.93 48.74
CA TYR A 1021 -27.37 -13.65 49.39
C TYR A 1021 -28.63 -12.94 48.83
N LEU A 1022 -28.86 -13.03 47.52
CA LEU A 1022 -30.06 -12.48 46.88
C LEU A 1022 -31.29 -13.37 47.17
N SER A 1023 -31.15 -14.69 47.12
CA SER A 1023 -32.25 -15.64 47.38
C SER A 1023 -32.74 -15.61 48.83
N GLU A 1024 -31.83 -15.41 49.81
CA GLU A 1024 -32.14 -15.12 51.23
C GLU A 1024 -33.03 -13.88 51.43
N ARG A 1025 -33.14 -13.02 50.40
CA ARG A 1025 -33.90 -11.76 50.41
C ARG A 1025 -34.98 -11.74 49.33
N GLU A 1026 -35.28 -12.91 48.75
CA GLU A 1026 -36.24 -13.15 47.67
C GLU A 1026 -35.95 -12.43 46.33
N ILE A 1027 -34.83 -11.70 46.23
CA ILE A 1027 -34.41 -10.95 45.05
C ILE A 1027 -33.90 -11.89 43.96
N LYS A 1028 -34.30 -11.65 42.70
CA LYS A 1028 -33.76 -12.35 41.53
C LYS A 1028 -32.73 -11.49 40.80
N GLY A 1029 -31.47 -11.95 40.78
CA GLY A 1029 -30.40 -11.35 39.97
C GLY A 1029 -30.28 -11.99 38.58
N THR A 1030 -29.71 -11.28 37.61
CA THR A 1030 -29.42 -11.83 36.27
C THR A 1030 -27.94 -12.06 36.09
N PHE A 1031 -27.55 -13.28 35.69
CA PHE A 1031 -26.15 -13.67 35.47
C PHE A 1031 -25.89 -13.95 33.98
N PHE A 1032 -24.96 -13.23 33.36
CA PHE A 1032 -24.59 -13.39 31.95
C PHE A 1032 -23.38 -14.33 31.81
N VAL A 1033 -23.70 -15.60 31.50
CA VAL A 1033 -22.73 -16.70 31.48
C VAL A 1033 -21.97 -16.79 30.16
N ASN A 1034 -20.64 -16.84 30.22
CA ASN A 1034 -19.74 -17.10 29.10
C ASN A 1034 -19.21 -18.56 29.16
N GLY A 1035 -19.24 -19.28 28.04
CA GLY A 1035 -18.83 -20.70 27.98
C GLY A 1035 -17.35 -20.96 28.30
N PHE A 1036 -16.49 -19.96 28.12
CA PHE A 1036 -15.13 -19.96 28.67
C PHE A 1036 -14.64 -18.52 28.82
N ASN A 1037 -14.29 -18.11 30.04
CA ASN A 1037 -13.70 -16.79 30.32
C ASN A 1037 -12.56 -16.91 31.33
N TYR A 1038 -12.88 -17.17 32.60
CA TYR A 1038 -11.85 -17.46 33.59
C TYR A 1038 -11.55 -18.96 33.73
N ASN A 1039 -12.41 -19.82 33.19
CA ASN A 1039 -12.44 -21.28 33.33
C ASN A 1039 -13.42 -21.88 32.30
N CYS A 1040 -13.38 -23.20 32.04
CA CYS A 1040 -14.26 -23.90 31.10
C CYS A 1040 -15.60 -24.32 31.72
N ILE A 1041 -16.72 -24.06 31.04
CA ILE A 1041 -18.08 -24.42 31.52
C ILE A 1041 -18.31 -25.94 31.70
N TYR A 1042 -17.50 -26.81 31.10
CA TYR A 1042 -17.60 -28.27 31.23
C TYR A 1042 -16.74 -28.89 32.36
N ASP A 1043 -15.91 -28.12 33.05
CA ASP A 1043 -14.93 -28.67 34.01
C ASP A 1043 -15.53 -28.86 35.42
N LYS A 1044 -15.13 -29.92 36.11
CA LYS A 1044 -15.72 -30.40 37.36
C LYS A 1044 -15.31 -29.57 38.59
N GLU A 1045 -14.10 -28.99 38.59
CA GLU A 1045 -13.64 -28.09 39.67
C GLU A 1045 -13.90 -26.61 39.34
N VAL A 1046 -14.38 -26.29 38.13
CA VAL A 1046 -14.88 -24.94 37.81
C VAL A 1046 -16.17 -24.62 38.58
N VAL A 1047 -16.97 -25.64 38.86
CA VAL A 1047 -18.08 -25.61 39.82
C VAL A 1047 -17.61 -25.34 41.25
N LYS A 1048 -16.31 -25.51 41.56
CA LYS A 1048 -15.80 -25.54 42.94
C LYS A 1048 -14.72 -24.52 43.33
N HIS A 1049 -13.72 -24.12 42.51
CA HIS A 1049 -12.90 -22.88 42.66
C HIS A 1049 -11.72 -22.74 41.64
N LEU A 1050 -11.76 -21.75 40.70
CA LEU A 1050 -10.59 -21.11 40.02
C LEU A 1050 -9.75 -22.03 39.06
N ARG A 1051 -8.83 -21.61 38.17
CA ARG A 1051 -8.58 -20.36 37.38
C ARG A 1051 -7.66 -20.72 36.18
N GLN A 1052 -8.02 -20.41 34.93
CA GLN A 1052 -7.16 -19.73 33.91
C GLN A 1052 -7.79 -19.65 32.48
N THR A 1053 -7.86 -18.42 31.96
CA THR A 1053 -7.88 -17.97 30.54
C THR A 1053 -8.74 -18.66 29.47
N TRP A 1054 -9.75 -17.91 29.02
CA TRP A 1054 -10.19 -17.70 27.64
C TRP A 1054 -10.68 -16.25 27.54
N SER A 1055 -11.14 -15.76 26.39
CA SER A 1055 -11.41 -14.32 26.22
C SER A 1055 -12.88 -13.91 26.34
N HIS A 1056 -13.11 -12.87 27.13
CA HIS A 1056 -14.25 -11.95 27.00
C HIS A 1056 -14.16 -11.20 25.65
N THR A 1057 -14.61 -11.87 24.58
CA THR A 1057 -14.43 -11.42 23.18
C THR A 1057 -15.45 -10.36 22.82
N ASN A 1058 -14.99 -9.14 22.54
CA ASN A 1058 -15.82 -8.07 21.97
C ASN A 1058 -16.46 -8.53 20.65
N ILE A 1059 -17.79 -8.71 20.64
CA ILE A 1059 -18.50 -9.27 19.47
C ILE A 1059 -18.51 -8.32 18.27
N SER A 1060 -18.21 -7.03 18.45
CA SER A 1060 -18.13 -6.07 17.36
C SER A 1060 -16.95 -6.30 16.42
N THR A 1061 -15.90 -7.01 16.87
CA THR A 1061 -14.73 -7.37 16.05
C THR A 1061 -14.89 -8.70 15.30
N LEU A 1062 -15.90 -9.51 15.66
CA LEU A 1062 -16.14 -10.80 15.03
C LEU A 1062 -16.80 -10.65 13.66
N SER A 1063 -16.30 -11.39 12.67
CA SER A 1063 -17.04 -11.60 11.42
C SER A 1063 -18.37 -12.33 11.71
N ALA A 1064 -19.35 -12.18 10.81
CA ALA A 1064 -20.64 -12.84 10.95
C ALA A 1064 -20.50 -14.37 11.13
N HIS A 1065 -19.57 -15.00 10.41
CA HIS A 1065 -19.26 -16.43 10.54
C HIS A 1065 -18.75 -16.77 11.95
N GLN A 1066 -17.76 -16.03 12.46
CA GLN A 1066 -17.20 -16.26 13.80
C GLN A 1066 -18.23 -16.00 14.91
N LEU A 1067 -19.06 -14.96 14.80
CA LEU A 1067 -20.14 -14.74 15.76
C LEU A 1067 -21.18 -15.89 15.72
N HIS A 1068 -21.57 -16.34 14.54
CA HIS A 1068 -22.46 -17.51 14.42
C HIS A 1068 -21.85 -18.74 15.09
N GLN A 1069 -20.56 -19.01 14.88
CA GLN A 1069 -19.83 -20.15 15.44
C GLN A 1069 -19.69 -20.07 16.97
N GLN A 1070 -19.37 -18.90 17.53
CA GLN A 1070 -19.30 -18.70 18.99
C GLN A 1070 -20.68 -18.87 19.66
N LEU A 1071 -21.74 -18.33 19.04
CA LEU A 1071 -23.10 -18.51 19.53
C LEU A 1071 -23.56 -19.97 19.45
N ASP A 1072 -23.23 -20.71 18.39
CA ASP A 1072 -23.55 -22.15 18.29
C ASP A 1072 -22.88 -22.99 19.39
N LEU A 1073 -21.72 -22.57 19.89
CA LEU A 1073 -21.00 -23.29 20.94
C LEU A 1073 -21.56 -23.00 22.33
N ASN A 1074 -21.85 -21.73 22.64
CA ASN A 1074 -22.50 -21.36 23.90
C ASN A 1074 -23.97 -21.86 23.95
N GLU A 1075 -24.72 -21.81 22.84
CA GLU A 1075 -26.06 -22.39 22.77
C GLU A 1075 -26.05 -23.90 23.00
N LYS A 1076 -25.07 -24.64 22.42
CA LYS A 1076 -24.93 -26.08 22.69
C LYS A 1076 -24.55 -26.38 24.13
N ALA A 1077 -23.63 -25.63 24.72
CA ALA A 1077 -23.21 -25.83 26.11
C ALA A 1077 -24.36 -25.61 27.09
N LEU A 1078 -25.09 -24.49 26.98
CA LEU A 1078 -26.19 -24.18 27.90
C LEU A 1078 -27.37 -25.16 27.76
N LYS A 1079 -27.70 -25.57 26.52
CA LYS A 1079 -28.70 -26.62 26.30
C LYS A 1079 -28.27 -27.97 26.90
N LYS A 1080 -26.98 -28.29 26.90
CA LYS A 1080 -26.47 -29.57 27.38
C LYS A 1080 -26.34 -29.65 28.91
N ILE A 1081 -25.88 -28.55 29.52
CA ILE A 1081 -25.55 -28.47 30.95
C ILE A 1081 -26.76 -28.09 31.80
N LEU A 1082 -27.64 -27.22 31.29
CA LEU A 1082 -28.77 -26.65 32.04
C LEU A 1082 -30.13 -26.92 31.38
N GLY A 1083 -30.17 -27.63 30.25
CA GLY A 1083 -31.44 -27.92 29.56
C GLY A 1083 -32.08 -26.71 28.86
N ILE A 1084 -31.37 -25.59 28.72
CA ILE A 1084 -31.98 -24.29 28.32
C ILE A 1084 -31.20 -23.53 27.24
N LYS A 1085 -31.91 -22.67 26.50
CA LYS A 1085 -31.30 -21.58 25.71
C LYS A 1085 -31.78 -20.22 26.23
N PRO A 1086 -30.92 -19.32 26.72
CA PRO A 1086 -31.31 -17.96 27.13
C PRO A 1086 -32.06 -17.16 26.07
N LYS A 1087 -33.08 -16.41 26.50
CA LYS A 1087 -33.77 -15.39 25.70
C LYS A 1087 -33.00 -14.06 25.69
N PHE A 1088 -32.24 -13.80 26.75
CA PHE A 1088 -31.43 -12.58 26.93
C PHE A 1088 -29.96 -12.78 26.56
N PHE A 1089 -29.32 -11.72 26.06
CA PHE A 1089 -27.90 -11.67 25.73
C PHE A 1089 -27.33 -10.29 26.09
N ARG A 1090 -26.11 -10.24 26.61
CA ARG A 1090 -25.35 -9.00 26.83
C ARG A 1090 -24.12 -9.00 25.95
N ALA A 1091 -23.85 -7.87 25.29
CA ALA A 1091 -22.62 -7.71 24.53
C ALA A 1091 -21.44 -7.48 25.50
N PRO A 1092 -20.32 -8.23 25.38
CA PRO A 1092 -19.09 -7.91 26.10
C PRO A 1092 -18.71 -6.43 25.93
N TYR A 1093 -18.46 -5.74 27.04
CA TYR A 1093 -18.20 -4.28 27.11
C TYR A 1093 -19.34 -3.38 26.58
N GLY A 1094 -20.54 -3.94 26.35
CA GLY A 1094 -21.64 -3.26 25.65
C GLY A 1094 -21.38 -3.09 24.15
N GLU A 1095 -20.31 -3.67 23.60
CA GLU A 1095 -19.85 -3.38 22.23
C GLU A 1095 -20.45 -4.31 21.18
N HIS A 1096 -21.29 -3.73 20.32
CA HIS A 1096 -22.01 -4.46 19.27
C HIS A 1096 -22.17 -3.59 18.00
N THR A 1097 -21.98 -4.18 16.81
CA THR A 1097 -22.38 -3.54 15.55
C THR A 1097 -23.85 -3.84 15.22
N LYS A 1098 -24.41 -3.07 14.27
CA LYS A 1098 -25.76 -3.31 13.73
C LYS A 1098 -25.92 -4.68 13.07
N GLU A 1099 -24.85 -5.29 12.57
CA GLU A 1099 -24.91 -6.65 12.03
C GLU A 1099 -24.86 -7.71 13.14
N ASN A 1100 -24.13 -7.47 14.25
CA ASN A 1100 -24.17 -8.36 15.42
C ASN A 1100 -25.56 -8.35 16.07
N LEU A 1101 -26.16 -7.16 16.27
CA LEU A 1101 -27.54 -7.04 16.78
C LEU A 1101 -28.56 -7.78 15.90
N LYS A 1102 -28.38 -7.72 14.57
CA LYS A 1102 -29.21 -8.43 13.60
C LYS A 1102 -29.04 -9.95 13.71
N ILE A 1103 -27.81 -10.45 13.84
CA ILE A 1103 -27.51 -11.89 14.06
C ILE A 1103 -28.09 -12.38 15.39
N LEU A 1104 -27.92 -11.61 16.47
CA LEU A 1104 -28.49 -11.90 17.79
C LEU A 1104 -30.02 -11.98 17.72
N LYS A 1105 -30.67 -10.98 17.11
CA LYS A 1105 -32.13 -11.00 16.88
C LYS A 1105 -32.56 -12.18 15.99
N GLN A 1106 -31.81 -12.53 14.95
CA GLN A 1106 -32.10 -13.70 14.10
C GLN A 1106 -31.94 -15.03 14.86
N ARG A 1107 -31.11 -15.07 15.92
CA ARG A 1107 -31.02 -16.16 16.89
C ARG A 1107 -31.96 -15.99 18.10
N GLY A 1108 -32.95 -15.10 18.02
CA GLY A 1108 -34.01 -14.90 19.02
C GLY A 1108 -33.63 -14.10 20.28
N TYR A 1109 -32.42 -13.52 20.35
CA TYR A 1109 -31.94 -12.85 21.56
C TYR A 1109 -32.47 -11.43 21.72
N VAL A 1110 -32.88 -11.11 22.96
CA VAL A 1110 -33.10 -9.75 23.47
C VAL A 1110 -31.78 -9.22 24.02
N VAL A 1111 -31.33 -8.05 23.57
CA VAL A 1111 -30.01 -7.51 23.93
C VAL A 1111 -30.14 -6.50 25.09
N VAL A 1112 -29.42 -6.74 26.18
CA VAL A 1112 -29.52 -5.99 27.44
C VAL A 1112 -28.14 -5.53 27.91
N ASP A 1113 -27.93 -4.22 27.88
CA ASP A 1113 -26.74 -3.55 28.41
C ASP A 1113 -27.08 -2.97 29.81
N TRP A 1114 -26.54 -1.82 30.20
CA TRP A 1114 -26.74 -1.20 31.53
C TRP A 1114 -26.84 0.33 31.46
N SER A 1115 -27.44 0.95 32.49
CA SER A 1115 -27.50 2.40 32.69
C SER A 1115 -26.56 2.90 33.79
N SER A 1116 -25.99 2.00 34.59
CA SER A 1116 -25.02 2.31 35.63
C SER A 1116 -24.06 1.14 35.84
N ASP A 1117 -22.79 1.48 36.01
CA ASP A 1117 -21.67 0.54 36.16
C ASP A 1117 -21.09 0.71 37.57
N SER A 1118 -20.85 -0.41 38.28
CA SER A 1118 -20.19 -0.40 39.58
C SER A 1118 -18.67 -0.20 39.49
N GLU A 1119 -18.10 -0.28 38.29
CA GLU A 1119 -16.68 -0.18 37.94
C GLU A 1119 -15.77 -1.20 38.65
N ASP A 1120 -16.35 -2.26 39.23
CA ASP A 1120 -15.66 -3.25 40.06
C ASP A 1120 -14.60 -4.05 39.28
N SER A 1121 -14.87 -4.38 38.02
CA SER A 1121 -13.88 -4.98 37.11
C SER A 1121 -12.80 -4.02 36.63
N MET A 1122 -13.09 -2.71 36.58
CA MET A 1122 -12.13 -1.65 36.24
C MET A 1122 -11.21 -1.24 37.41
N GLY A 1123 -11.13 -2.07 38.46
CA GLY A 1123 -10.25 -1.83 39.61
C GLY A 1123 -10.77 -0.77 40.59
N ALA A 1124 -12.06 -0.44 40.56
CA ALA A 1124 -12.65 0.42 41.56
C ALA A 1124 -12.51 -0.19 42.97
N SER A 1125 -12.11 0.63 43.95
CA SER A 1125 -12.26 0.22 45.34
C SER A 1125 -13.75 0.08 45.69
N TYR A 1126 -14.10 -0.86 46.56
CA TYR A 1126 -15.51 -1.07 46.97
C TYR A 1126 -16.17 0.23 47.48
N LYS A 1127 -15.41 1.15 48.09
CA LYS A 1127 -15.93 2.47 48.49
C LYS A 1127 -16.42 3.31 47.31
N LYS A 1128 -15.78 3.21 46.14
CA LYS A 1128 -16.20 3.89 44.89
C LYS A 1128 -17.46 3.25 44.33
N SER A 1129 -17.52 1.92 44.24
CA SER A 1129 -18.71 1.17 43.79
C SER A 1129 -19.92 1.41 44.70
N ASN A 1130 -19.73 1.38 46.02
CA ASN A 1130 -20.77 1.71 47.00
C ASN A 1130 -21.21 3.19 46.87
N SER A 1131 -20.29 4.11 46.57
CA SER A 1131 -20.62 5.52 46.26
C SER A 1131 -21.42 5.69 44.97
N MET A 1132 -21.29 4.79 43.99
CA MET A 1132 -22.17 4.75 42.82
C MET A 1132 -23.60 4.42 43.26
N TYR A 1133 -23.80 3.34 44.02
CA TYR A 1133 -25.13 2.94 44.50
C TYR A 1133 -25.78 4.00 45.41
N THR A 1134 -25.03 4.65 46.31
CA THR A 1134 -25.53 5.78 47.13
C THR A 1134 -25.86 7.04 46.29
N LYS A 1135 -25.32 7.20 45.08
CA LYS A 1135 -25.76 8.22 44.12
C LYS A 1135 -26.95 7.76 43.27
N LEU A 1136 -27.09 6.45 43.05
CA LEU A 1136 -28.17 5.84 42.27
C LEU A 1136 -29.48 5.84 43.05
N ALA A 1137 -29.45 5.53 44.35
CA ALA A 1137 -30.57 5.70 45.29
C ALA A 1137 -31.22 7.09 45.16
N LYS A 1138 -30.41 8.15 45.08
CA LYS A 1138 -30.86 9.55 44.91
C LYS A 1138 -31.48 9.87 43.54
N LYS A 1139 -31.59 8.89 42.63
CA LYS A 1139 -32.29 9.00 41.34
C LYS A 1139 -33.68 8.37 41.35
N TYR A 1140 -34.11 7.74 42.46
CA TYR A 1140 -35.46 7.17 42.55
C TYR A 1140 -36.53 8.21 42.18
N PRO A 1141 -37.54 7.88 41.35
CA PRO A 1141 -37.90 6.56 40.82
C PRO A 1141 -37.36 6.28 39.39
N ALA A 1142 -36.26 6.87 38.94
CA ALA A 1142 -35.75 6.64 37.58
C ALA A 1142 -35.24 5.19 37.39
N PRO A 1143 -35.77 4.41 36.44
CA PRO A 1143 -35.45 2.98 36.30
C PRO A 1143 -34.00 2.73 35.85
N GLN A 1144 -33.38 1.66 36.32
CA GLN A 1144 -31.96 1.35 36.01
C GLN A 1144 -31.72 -0.14 35.72
N ILE A 1145 -30.67 -0.43 34.96
CA ILE A 1145 -30.03 -1.75 34.93
C ILE A 1145 -28.58 -1.54 35.38
N ALA A 1146 -28.15 -2.26 36.40
CA ALA A 1146 -26.86 -2.05 37.06
C ALA A 1146 -25.90 -3.21 36.80
N LEU A 1147 -24.70 -2.90 36.29
CA LEU A 1147 -23.62 -3.86 36.02
C LEU A 1147 -22.70 -4.08 37.24
N ASN A 1148 -22.40 -5.35 37.51
CA ASN A 1148 -21.47 -5.85 38.50
C ASN A 1148 -20.79 -7.11 37.92
N HIS A 1149 -19.71 -7.60 38.53
CA HIS A 1149 -19.03 -8.81 38.05
C HIS A 1149 -18.81 -9.81 39.19
N GLU A 1150 -19.40 -11.02 39.10
CA GLU A 1150 -19.27 -12.10 40.12
C GLU A 1150 -17.85 -12.68 40.24
N THR A 1151 -16.92 -12.16 39.46
CA THR A 1151 -15.51 -12.54 39.48
C THR A 1151 -14.72 -11.91 40.63
N TYR A 1152 -15.27 -10.90 41.32
CA TYR A 1152 -14.58 -10.13 42.36
C TYR A 1152 -15.14 -10.35 43.78
N LYS A 1153 -14.25 -10.66 44.73
CA LYS A 1153 -14.59 -10.94 46.15
C LYS A 1153 -15.34 -9.78 46.83
N ASN A 1154 -14.96 -8.55 46.50
CA ASN A 1154 -15.59 -7.36 47.09
C ASN A 1154 -16.99 -7.13 46.52
N THR A 1155 -17.28 -7.56 45.29
CA THR A 1155 -18.61 -7.44 44.69
C THR A 1155 -19.61 -8.27 45.47
N ALA A 1156 -19.33 -9.55 45.67
CA ALA A 1156 -20.16 -10.44 46.48
C ALA A 1156 -20.28 -9.99 47.95
N ARG A 1157 -19.17 -9.60 48.59
CA ARG A 1157 -19.12 -9.40 50.06
C ARG A 1157 -19.24 -7.96 50.54
N LYS A 1158 -19.31 -6.95 49.65
CA LYS A 1158 -19.35 -5.52 50.02
C LYS A 1158 -20.18 -4.63 49.10
N VAL A 1159 -20.15 -4.86 47.79
CA VAL A 1159 -20.90 -4.03 46.82
C VAL A 1159 -22.34 -4.49 46.73
N THR A 1160 -22.60 -5.78 46.48
CA THR A 1160 -23.97 -6.33 46.38
C THR A 1160 -24.77 -6.11 47.66
N PRO A 1161 -24.24 -6.35 48.88
CA PRO A 1161 -24.99 -6.08 50.11
C PRO A 1161 -25.33 -4.60 50.29
N HIS A 1162 -24.37 -3.70 50.04
CA HIS A 1162 -24.60 -2.25 50.11
C HIS A 1162 -25.59 -1.78 49.05
N ALA A 1163 -25.52 -2.33 47.84
CA ALA A 1163 -26.43 -2.03 46.75
C ALA A 1163 -27.87 -2.42 47.13
N VAL A 1164 -28.08 -3.65 47.59
CA VAL A 1164 -29.41 -4.13 48.00
C VAL A 1164 -30.00 -3.24 49.10
N THR A 1165 -29.27 -3.02 50.19
CA THR A 1165 -29.72 -2.16 51.30
C THR A 1165 -30.06 -0.75 50.84
N VAL A 1166 -29.13 -0.04 50.22
CA VAL A 1166 -29.28 1.40 49.89
C VAL A 1166 -30.28 1.64 48.76
N LEU A 1167 -30.60 0.64 47.96
CA LEU A 1167 -31.66 0.71 46.94
C LEU A 1167 -33.04 0.41 47.51
N GLN A 1168 -33.17 -0.59 48.40
CA GLN A 1168 -34.42 -0.86 49.11
C GLN A 1168 -34.80 0.30 50.05
N GLU A 1169 -33.83 0.88 50.77
CA GLU A 1169 -34.01 2.13 51.54
C GLU A 1169 -34.51 3.31 50.69
N ALA A 1170 -34.15 3.33 49.40
CA ALA A 1170 -34.60 4.35 48.45
C ALA A 1170 -35.94 4.02 47.76
N GLY A 1171 -36.54 2.87 48.07
CA GLY A 1171 -37.82 2.42 47.49
C GLY A 1171 -37.72 1.66 46.17
N TYR A 1172 -36.52 1.27 45.70
CA TYR A 1172 -36.39 0.52 44.44
C TYR A 1172 -36.86 -0.94 44.58
N GLU A 1173 -37.71 -1.37 43.65
CA GLU A 1173 -38.10 -2.76 43.45
C GLU A 1173 -36.97 -3.50 42.70
N LEU A 1174 -36.36 -4.51 43.34
CA LEU A 1174 -35.18 -5.22 42.84
C LEU A 1174 -35.56 -6.55 42.18
N MET A 1175 -35.29 -6.69 40.89
CA MET A 1175 -35.86 -7.74 40.03
C MET A 1175 -34.88 -8.22 38.95
N HIS A 1176 -35.21 -9.29 38.21
CA HIS A 1176 -34.37 -9.75 37.09
C HIS A 1176 -34.74 -9.09 35.76
N VAL A 1177 -33.90 -9.21 34.73
CA VAL A 1177 -34.06 -8.46 33.47
C VAL A 1177 -35.37 -8.73 32.73
N SER A 1178 -36.04 -9.86 32.96
CA SER A 1178 -37.34 -10.14 32.34
C SER A 1178 -38.43 -9.20 32.89
N GLU A 1179 -38.68 -9.28 34.21
CA GLU A 1179 -39.63 -8.41 34.94
C GLU A 1179 -39.33 -6.92 34.70
N CYS A 1180 -38.05 -6.55 34.79
CA CYS A 1180 -37.53 -5.21 34.55
C CYS A 1180 -37.96 -4.67 33.18
N LEU A 1181 -37.99 -5.50 32.14
CA LEU A 1181 -38.41 -5.09 30.80
C LEU A 1181 -39.93 -5.22 30.56
N GLY A 1182 -40.67 -5.81 31.50
CA GLY A 1182 -42.10 -6.14 31.34
C GLY A 1182 -42.34 -7.44 30.58
N MET A 1183 -41.34 -8.33 30.56
CA MET A 1183 -41.45 -9.73 30.13
C MET A 1183 -41.73 -10.60 31.36
N GLY A 1184 -42.36 -11.77 31.18
CA GLY A 1184 -42.86 -12.58 32.29
C GLY A 1184 -41.79 -13.29 33.13
N THR A 1185 -42.26 -13.97 34.17
CA THR A 1185 -41.46 -14.74 35.15
C THR A 1185 -41.26 -16.20 34.79
N GLU A 1186 -42.09 -16.73 33.88
CA GLU A 1186 -42.10 -18.15 33.53
C GLU A 1186 -40.85 -18.56 32.76
N LEU A 1187 -40.49 -19.84 32.80
CA LEU A 1187 -39.27 -20.35 32.14
C LEU A 1187 -39.27 -20.08 30.62
N GLU A 1188 -40.44 -20.04 29.98
CA GLU A 1188 -40.61 -19.67 28.55
C GLU A 1188 -40.41 -18.17 28.28
N ASP A 1189 -40.51 -17.33 29.32
CA ASP A 1189 -40.13 -15.92 29.28
C ASP A 1189 -38.65 -15.66 29.52
N LEU A 1190 -37.97 -16.55 30.23
CA LEU A 1190 -36.53 -16.47 30.47
C LEU A 1190 -35.69 -17.16 29.37
N TYR A 1191 -36.24 -18.20 28.75
CA TYR A 1191 -35.53 -19.09 27.83
C TYR A 1191 -36.30 -19.31 26.51
N GLN A 1192 -35.59 -19.33 25.38
CA GLN A 1192 -36.16 -19.66 24.06
C GLN A 1192 -36.49 -21.16 23.90
N TRP A 1193 -35.91 -21.98 24.77
CA TRP A 1193 -36.06 -23.42 24.79
C TRP A 1193 -35.73 -23.93 26.18
N VAL A 1194 -36.53 -24.88 26.67
CA VAL A 1194 -36.38 -25.59 27.94
C VAL A 1194 -36.57 -27.08 27.65
N GLY A 1195 -35.85 -27.91 28.38
CA GLY A 1195 -35.87 -29.37 28.34
C GLY A 1195 -34.92 -29.90 29.41
N GLU A 1196 -34.72 -31.22 29.47
CA GLU A 1196 -33.90 -31.82 30.52
C GLU A 1196 -32.39 -31.54 30.32
N PRO A 1197 -31.64 -31.22 31.39
CA PRO A 1197 -30.18 -31.32 31.41
C PRO A 1197 -29.72 -32.74 31.06
N SER A 1198 -28.65 -32.86 30.28
CA SER A 1198 -28.08 -34.18 29.96
C SER A 1198 -27.10 -34.66 31.04
N GLU A 1199 -26.86 -35.97 31.10
CA GLU A 1199 -25.78 -36.52 31.93
C GLU A 1199 -24.38 -36.21 31.36
N ARG A 1200 -23.37 -36.25 32.23
CA ARG A 1200 -21.98 -35.92 31.89
C ARG A 1200 -21.28 -37.05 31.12
N ASP A 1201 -21.40 -37.04 29.80
CA ASP A 1201 -20.66 -37.92 28.89
C ASP A 1201 -19.28 -37.38 28.44
N HIS A 1202 -18.56 -38.18 27.64
CA HIS A 1202 -17.21 -37.91 27.13
C HIS A 1202 -17.10 -36.70 26.17
N SER A 1203 -18.21 -36.19 25.63
CA SER A 1203 -18.25 -34.99 24.78
C SER A 1203 -18.44 -33.69 25.57
N TRP A 1204 -18.55 -33.76 26.91
CA TRP A 1204 -18.42 -32.61 27.81
C TRP A 1204 -16.95 -32.17 27.89
N THR A 1205 -16.44 -31.59 26.80
CA THR A 1205 -15.03 -31.26 26.62
C THR A 1205 -14.80 -29.88 26.04
N CYS A 1206 -13.71 -29.24 26.49
CA CYS A 1206 -13.24 -27.94 25.97
C CYS A 1206 -12.38 -28.11 24.69
N LYS A 1207 -12.09 -29.36 24.29
CA LYS A 1207 -11.20 -29.72 23.18
C LYS A 1207 -11.91 -29.54 21.82
N GLY A 1208 -11.60 -28.45 21.13
CA GLY A 1208 -12.17 -28.11 19.81
C GLY A 1208 -12.91 -26.77 19.77
N THR A 1209 -13.19 -26.17 20.92
CA THR A 1209 -13.72 -24.80 21.03
C THR A 1209 -12.66 -23.79 20.52
N PRO A 1210 -13.02 -22.75 19.74
CA PRO A 1210 -12.05 -21.86 19.09
C PRO A 1210 -11.47 -20.83 20.06
N LYS A 1211 -10.14 -20.88 20.21
CA LYS A 1211 -9.35 -20.00 21.07
C LYS A 1211 -9.52 -18.51 20.70
N PRO A 1212 -9.19 -17.58 21.63
CA PRO A 1212 -9.13 -16.15 21.32
C PRO A 1212 -8.26 -15.89 20.08
N GLY A 1213 -8.84 -15.31 19.03
CA GLY A 1213 -8.11 -14.95 17.80
C GLY A 1213 -7.99 -16.02 16.71
N ASN A 1214 -8.67 -17.16 16.81
CA ASN A 1214 -8.82 -18.14 15.71
C ASN A 1214 -10.11 -17.94 14.90
#